data_AF-A0A7S2HD53-F1
#
_entry.id   AF-A0A7S2HD53-F1
#
_cell.length_a   1.000
_cell.length_b   1.000
_cell.length_c   1.000
_cell.angle_alpha   90.00
_cell.angle_beta   90.00
_cell.angle_gamma   90.00
#
_symmetry.space_group_name_H-M   'P 1'
#
loop_
_entity.id
_entity.type
_entity.pdbx_description
1 polymer ?
#
loop_
_entity_poly.entity_id
_entity_poly.type
_entity_poly.pdbx_seq_one_letter_code
_entity_poly.pdbx_strand_id
1 'polypeptide(L)'
;MSTAAAAINGTVGYWPEPSDVVGSDSSKVSGDLVSPPNNWPACFKENATLKALMGKKNLAGKRVRLTQGIGNEDKSQVAAQVSISPEDSFGNAEAIKSALGWEVIKGFVVYELKASGGTAFVGHKRWWNEKPNGVWVDVTPRIEGGAEGAVLLESLLSTKSKVPMSDAVRAAAKQRVAMGGFVAAAAVAPTPPPSAPKAAAAPPKPKPKPPPTPQKLEFKGSESLEEMVELLTKGTAQAQTRSAAALAAQAATGPAESQRVVGAGGLQPLLLMLRKEGEVQDHAARAIMSLADCMEHQKKITMAGAIPAVVNLLNKSTAAVQDTAAGILGNLAIQNPTNQAAIVAAGALPPLVELLLKGSSPAKEQACFAIWNLACQHPENQVAIEQAGAIKPLVTLLSKGSASLQEEAAGALMNLAAHPDNKRAIASAGAIEPLVEMVKSGGGPAEQGAGALMNIASNNTSNQQAIHKAKALAPLLALLKDKAGASRRAREYVAGALMNLTLKQPTTQAEVAKAGAVPLLVEMLKESEGQMEEVAGALTNLADTNEDNQVAIAKAGAVPALVKLIAASASQSCQEEASGTLMNLAACEANKAKLVTAGAVPPLVALLSSGTDATKEHAAGALANIANGHDDYQATIGKAGAVKALVSLLDATGSSEPTVANGVAARAASALLLLCLRKDNGDAVKAVDGIAKLTEALKRGVSEAAGALMNLALHSKTDQSAILRGGALPHLVEMLSSGTPAGQEEAAGAIMNLVSGAAENQKAVADAGAVLPLVMLLSFGATPATKEQAAAALGNLAHKNDEIRKSILSAQAGPALMEMLKPVTESKTATGAKKLDTPMGKKTGGLQVEGANCLRNLLEGDTNMQAVLVEDGVLPLAAALLKNKSTEEAGSKLLGIFSECFDDMVANAKKK
;
A
#
# COMPACT_ATOMS: atom_id res chain seq x y z
N MET A 1 -32.38 44.58 -18.35
CA MET A 1 -31.30 43.72 -17.83
C MET A 1 -32.00 42.59 -17.09
N SER A 2 -32.25 41.39 -17.64
CA SER A 2 -31.65 40.67 -18.77
C SER A 2 -30.18 40.28 -18.58
N THR A 3 -29.98 39.19 -17.84
CA THR A 3 -29.06 38.10 -18.20
C THR A 3 -29.89 36.82 -18.13
N ALA A 4 -29.95 36.05 -19.23
CA ALA A 4 -30.98 35.05 -19.44
C ALA A 4 -30.60 33.67 -18.88
N ALA A 5 -31.48 33.08 -18.08
CA ALA A 5 -31.42 31.66 -17.76
C ALA A 5 -31.98 30.85 -18.94
N ALA A 6 -31.14 29.99 -19.54
CA ALA A 6 -31.56 29.13 -20.65
C ALA A 6 -32.35 27.91 -20.13
N ALA A 7 -33.68 27.98 -20.24
CA ALA A 7 -34.54 26.84 -19.96
C ALA A 7 -34.43 25.77 -21.07
N ILE A 8 -34.21 24.51 -20.67
CA ILE A 8 -34.39 23.34 -21.53
C ILE A 8 -35.38 22.41 -20.83
N ASN A 9 -36.55 22.19 -21.44
CA ASN A 9 -37.61 21.30 -20.97
C ASN A 9 -38.05 21.47 -19.50
N GLY A 10 -38.31 22.71 -19.09
CA GLY A 10 -39.28 23.02 -18.03
C GLY A 10 -38.96 22.55 -16.61
N THR A 11 -37.69 22.29 -16.27
CA THR A 11 -37.29 21.91 -14.90
C THR A 11 -36.32 22.94 -14.32
N VAL A 12 -36.59 23.41 -13.10
CA VAL A 12 -35.74 24.34 -12.33
C VAL A 12 -35.12 23.59 -11.16
N GLY A 13 -33.85 23.85 -10.84
CA GLY A 13 -33.13 23.23 -9.73
C GLY A 13 -32.37 24.28 -8.89
N TYR A 14 -32.40 24.09 -7.56
CA TYR A 14 -31.74 24.94 -6.56
C TYR A 14 -30.72 24.10 -5.76
N TRP A 15 -29.76 24.76 -5.10
CA TRP A 15 -28.64 24.12 -4.42
C TRP A 15 -28.61 24.50 -2.92
N PRO A 16 -28.40 23.57 -1.99
CA PRO A 16 -28.27 23.89 -0.56
C PRO A 16 -26.87 24.45 -0.24
N GLU A 17 -26.80 25.30 0.78
CA GLU A 17 -25.55 25.89 1.27
C GLU A 17 -25.08 25.22 2.58
N PRO A 18 -23.80 25.39 2.99
CA PRO A 18 -23.29 24.83 4.26
C PRO A 18 -24.05 25.32 5.50
N SER A 19 -24.71 26.47 5.40
CA SER A 19 -25.60 27.05 6.41
C SER A 19 -26.86 26.20 6.68
N ASP A 20 -27.20 25.26 5.80
CA ASP A 20 -28.37 24.38 5.94
C ASP A 20 -28.13 23.16 6.87
N VAL A 21 -26.90 22.92 7.36
CA VAL A 21 -26.57 21.80 8.28
C VAL A 21 -25.56 22.23 9.34
N VAL A 22 -25.80 21.85 10.60
CA VAL A 22 -24.93 22.25 11.73
C VAL A 22 -23.63 21.44 11.77
N GLY A 23 -22.51 22.13 11.54
CA GLY A 23 -21.17 21.68 11.96
C GLY A 23 -20.30 21.09 10.84
N SER A 24 -19.53 21.95 10.18
CA SER A 24 -18.42 21.55 9.32
C SER A 24 -17.22 22.48 9.53
N ASP A 25 -16.06 21.91 9.80
CA ASP A 25 -14.76 22.58 9.67
C ASP A 25 -14.00 21.90 8.51
N SER A 26 -13.30 22.69 7.70
CA SER A 26 -12.94 22.30 6.33
C SER A 26 -11.46 21.95 6.17
N SER A 27 -11.14 20.80 5.53
CA SER A 27 -9.87 20.69 4.79
C SER A 27 -9.80 19.60 3.72
N LYS A 28 -9.59 20.07 2.47
CA LYS A 28 -8.83 19.46 1.36
C LYS A 28 -9.38 18.19 0.67
N VAL A 29 -9.68 18.37 -0.62
CA VAL A 29 -9.91 17.32 -1.62
C VAL A 29 -8.57 16.77 -2.15
N SER A 30 -8.46 15.44 -2.27
CA SER A 30 -7.55 14.76 -3.21
C SER A 30 -8.39 13.87 -4.15
N GLY A 31 -7.96 13.67 -5.40
CA GLY A 31 -8.75 12.90 -6.36
C GLY A 31 -8.06 12.61 -7.69
N ASP A 32 -8.26 11.40 -8.19
CA ASP A 32 -7.70 10.88 -9.45
C ASP A 32 -8.57 11.23 -10.67
N LEU A 33 -7.94 11.55 -11.80
CA LEU A 33 -8.61 11.94 -13.05
C LEU A 33 -9.36 10.76 -13.69
N VAL A 34 -10.66 10.91 -14.01
CA VAL A 34 -11.47 9.90 -14.74
C VAL A 34 -12.41 10.56 -15.75
N SER A 35 -12.53 9.96 -16.93
CA SER A 35 -13.15 10.53 -18.14
C SER A 35 -14.66 10.21 -18.35
N PRO A 36 -15.39 10.93 -19.24
CA PRO A 36 -16.88 10.93 -19.35
C PRO A 36 -17.54 9.84 -20.26
N PRO A 37 -18.87 9.57 -20.16
CA PRO A 37 -19.60 8.57 -20.96
C PRO A 37 -20.64 9.16 -21.95
N ASN A 38 -21.21 8.33 -22.83
CA ASN A 38 -21.50 8.72 -24.22
C ASN A 38 -22.95 9.04 -24.60
N ASN A 39 -23.85 9.15 -23.64
CA ASN A 39 -25.20 9.69 -23.89
C ASN A 39 -25.39 10.95 -23.05
N TRP A 40 -24.39 11.84 -23.09
CA TRP A 40 -24.38 13.12 -22.39
C TRP A 40 -25.31 14.13 -23.11
N PRO A 41 -26.08 14.96 -22.36
CA PRO A 41 -26.89 16.05 -22.91
C PRO A 41 -26.16 16.95 -23.93
N ALA A 42 -26.90 17.39 -24.94
CA ALA A 42 -26.36 18.10 -26.11
C ALA A 42 -25.59 19.39 -25.77
N CYS A 43 -25.96 20.08 -24.69
CA CYS A 43 -25.32 21.33 -24.23
C CYS A 43 -23.81 21.20 -23.92
N PHE A 44 -23.29 19.99 -23.70
CA PHE A 44 -21.86 19.77 -23.47
C PHE A 44 -21.04 19.44 -24.74
N LYS A 45 -21.69 19.26 -25.90
CA LYS A 45 -21.00 18.95 -27.18
C LYS A 45 -20.31 20.17 -27.82
N GLU A 46 -20.59 21.37 -27.32
CA GLU A 46 -20.10 22.64 -27.86
C GLU A 46 -18.83 23.16 -27.16
N ASN A 47 -18.46 22.57 -26.01
CA ASN A 47 -17.22 22.94 -25.31
C ASN A 47 -15.99 22.32 -26.01
N ALA A 48 -15.19 23.18 -26.67
CA ALA A 48 -14.04 22.77 -27.47
C ALA A 48 -12.94 22.03 -26.67
N THR A 49 -12.72 22.43 -25.40
CA THR A 49 -11.72 21.82 -24.51
C THR A 49 -12.09 20.38 -24.15
N LEU A 50 -13.38 20.13 -23.85
CA LEU A 50 -13.93 18.79 -23.64
C LEU A 50 -13.87 17.93 -24.91
N LYS A 51 -14.09 18.55 -26.09
CA LYS A 51 -13.98 17.90 -27.40
C LYS A 51 -12.57 17.38 -27.69
N ALA A 52 -11.55 18.15 -27.32
CA ALA A 52 -10.14 17.74 -27.43
C ALA A 52 -9.78 16.62 -26.42
N LEU A 53 -10.34 16.67 -25.20
CA LEU A 53 -10.09 15.68 -24.15
C LEU A 53 -10.66 14.29 -24.48
N MET A 54 -11.85 14.24 -25.09
CA MET A 54 -12.53 12.97 -25.43
C MET A 54 -11.91 12.21 -26.61
N GLY A 55 -10.91 12.78 -27.30
CA GLY A 55 -10.24 12.14 -28.44
C GLY A 55 -9.29 11.00 -28.09
N LYS A 56 -9.00 10.73 -26.80
CA LYS A 56 -7.98 9.76 -26.37
C LYS A 56 -8.50 8.70 -25.38
N LYS A 57 -8.70 7.50 -25.93
CA LYS A 57 -8.89 6.15 -25.30
C LYS A 57 -10.20 5.87 -24.50
N ASN A 58 -10.95 4.88 -25.00
CA ASN A 58 -11.80 3.89 -24.30
C ASN A 58 -13.04 4.31 -23.49
N LEU A 59 -13.62 5.47 -23.76
CA LEU A 59 -15.00 5.77 -23.34
C LEU A 59 -15.86 6.20 -24.51
N ALA A 60 -16.22 5.25 -25.37
CA ALA A 60 -17.35 5.31 -26.30
C ALA A 60 -18.51 4.40 -25.78
N GLY A 61 -19.80 4.70 -26.05
CA GLY A 61 -20.94 3.78 -25.80
C GLY A 61 -21.53 3.57 -24.37
N LYS A 62 -21.59 4.58 -23.47
CA LYS A 62 -22.17 4.48 -22.09
C LYS A 62 -23.23 5.59 -21.77
N ARG A 63 -23.76 5.74 -20.53
CA ARG A 63 -24.82 6.72 -20.16
C ARG A 63 -24.45 7.69 -19.02
N VAL A 64 -25.14 8.83 -19.00
CA VAL A 64 -25.10 9.91 -17.99
C VAL A 64 -26.50 10.07 -17.39
N ARG A 65 -26.63 10.29 -16.07
CA ARG A 65 -27.87 10.76 -15.43
C ARG A 65 -27.55 11.94 -14.51
N LEU A 66 -28.33 13.01 -14.57
CA LEU A 66 -28.27 14.04 -13.53
C LEU A 66 -29.08 13.55 -12.33
N THR A 67 -28.47 13.48 -11.14
CA THR A 67 -29.19 13.13 -9.89
C THR A 67 -30.03 14.31 -9.44
N GLN A 68 -31.25 14.06 -8.98
CA GLN A 68 -32.05 15.07 -8.33
C GLN A 68 -31.52 15.30 -6.90
N GLY A 69 -31.62 16.54 -6.40
CA GLY A 69 -31.40 16.80 -4.98
C GLY A 69 -32.43 16.05 -4.12
N ILE A 70 -32.02 15.57 -2.95
CA ILE A 70 -32.91 14.89 -2.01
C ILE A 70 -34.06 15.81 -1.57
N GLY A 71 -35.31 15.34 -1.72
CA GLY A 71 -36.51 16.10 -1.34
C GLY A 71 -36.65 16.24 0.18
N ASN A 72 -37.42 17.23 0.65
CA ASN A 72 -37.52 17.48 2.10
C ASN A 72 -38.12 16.28 2.87
N GLU A 73 -39.09 15.57 2.30
CA GLU A 73 -39.65 14.35 2.89
C GLU A 73 -38.60 13.23 3.01
N ASP A 74 -37.80 13.04 1.95
CA ASP A 74 -36.70 12.08 1.92
C ASP A 74 -35.61 12.43 2.95
N LYS A 75 -35.26 13.72 3.08
CA LYS A 75 -34.30 14.20 4.08
C LYS A 75 -34.77 13.82 5.50
N SER A 76 -36.05 14.05 5.81
CA SER A 76 -36.63 13.66 7.09
C SER A 76 -36.67 12.14 7.28
N GLN A 77 -36.98 11.37 6.22
CA GLN A 77 -37.03 9.91 6.28
C GLN A 77 -35.65 9.27 6.50
N VAL A 78 -34.61 9.81 5.86
CA VAL A 78 -33.20 9.40 6.04
C VAL A 78 -32.72 9.81 7.43
N ALA A 79 -32.86 11.08 7.82
CA ALA A 79 -32.37 11.59 9.10
C ALA A 79 -33.04 10.93 10.33
N ALA A 80 -34.24 10.39 10.19
CA ALA A 80 -34.93 9.65 11.25
C ALA A 80 -34.33 8.27 11.54
N GLN A 81 -33.54 7.69 10.61
CA GLN A 81 -33.12 6.28 10.66
C GLN A 81 -31.63 6.05 10.33
N VAL A 82 -30.95 7.03 9.72
CA VAL A 82 -29.56 6.92 9.27
C VAL A 82 -28.79 8.17 9.65
N SER A 83 -27.66 7.98 10.35
CA SER A 83 -26.67 9.04 10.58
C SER A 83 -25.75 9.15 9.37
N ILE A 84 -25.67 10.34 8.78
CA ILE A 84 -24.94 10.59 7.52
C ILE A 84 -23.56 11.19 7.83
N SER A 85 -22.51 10.55 7.33
CA SER A 85 -21.13 11.07 7.33
C SER A 85 -20.93 12.03 6.15
N PRO A 86 -20.32 13.21 6.30
CA PRO A 86 -20.09 14.13 5.18
C PRO A 86 -19.07 13.59 4.15
N GLU A 87 -18.19 12.67 4.56
CA GLU A 87 -17.07 12.20 3.73
C GLU A 87 -17.29 10.77 3.18
N ASP A 88 -18.04 9.92 3.88
CA ASP A 88 -18.21 8.50 3.51
C ASP A 88 -19.53 8.20 2.77
N SER A 89 -19.54 8.46 1.46
CA SER A 89 -20.69 8.12 0.62
C SER A 89 -21.02 6.63 0.53
N PHE A 90 -20.04 5.74 0.76
CA PHE A 90 -20.27 4.30 0.66
C PHE A 90 -21.00 3.80 1.91
N GLY A 91 -20.49 4.17 3.10
CA GLY A 91 -21.14 3.88 4.37
C GLY A 91 -22.56 4.45 4.44
N ASN A 92 -22.76 5.69 3.96
CA ASN A 92 -24.09 6.28 3.87
C ASN A 92 -25.03 5.49 2.95
N ALA A 93 -24.55 5.07 1.77
CA ALA A 93 -25.38 4.37 0.81
C ALA A 93 -25.81 2.97 1.30
N GLU A 94 -24.88 2.21 1.91
CA GLU A 94 -25.19 0.91 2.53
C GLU A 94 -26.12 1.05 3.74
N ALA A 95 -25.95 2.11 4.55
CA ALA A 95 -26.86 2.40 5.67
C ALA A 95 -28.28 2.73 5.19
N ILE A 96 -28.43 3.52 4.12
CA ILE A 96 -29.73 3.80 3.50
C ILE A 96 -30.34 2.57 2.84
N LYS A 97 -29.54 1.72 2.19
CA LYS A 97 -30.03 0.43 1.68
C LYS A 97 -30.56 -0.45 2.82
N SER A 98 -29.86 -0.48 3.94
CA SER A 98 -30.25 -1.25 5.13
C SER A 98 -31.51 -0.70 5.82
N ALA A 99 -31.68 0.63 5.87
CA ALA A 99 -32.80 1.27 6.56
C ALA A 99 -34.05 1.49 5.69
N LEU A 100 -33.87 1.90 4.42
CA LEU A 100 -34.95 2.32 3.51
C LEU A 100 -35.12 1.41 2.29
N GLY A 101 -34.24 0.42 2.09
CA GLY A 101 -34.32 -0.51 0.95
C GLY A 101 -33.99 0.11 -0.41
N TRP A 102 -33.32 1.27 -0.44
CA TRP A 102 -32.91 1.92 -1.70
C TRP A 102 -31.57 1.36 -2.16
N GLU A 103 -31.52 0.81 -3.36
CA GLU A 103 -30.37 0.04 -3.86
C GLU A 103 -29.10 0.88 -4.01
N VAL A 104 -27.94 0.33 -3.65
CA VAL A 104 -26.66 1.05 -3.73
C VAL A 104 -26.16 1.11 -5.16
N ILE A 105 -25.93 2.32 -5.63
CA ILE A 105 -25.39 2.63 -6.94
C ILE A 105 -23.98 3.17 -6.81
N LYS A 106 -23.04 2.64 -7.60
CA LYS A 106 -21.63 3.05 -7.63
C LYS A 106 -21.30 3.74 -8.94
N GLY A 107 -20.53 4.83 -8.88
CA GLY A 107 -20.09 5.56 -10.06
C GLY A 107 -19.00 6.58 -9.75
N PHE A 108 -18.88 7.57 -10.63
CA PHE A 108 -17.97 8.70 -10.45
C PHE A 108 -18.71 10.03 -10.58
N VAL A 109 -18.30 10.99 -9.77
CA VAL A 109 -18.61 12.42 -9.93
C VAL A 109 -17.39 13.09 -10.57
N VAL A 110 -17.61 13.99 -11.52
CA VAL A 110 -16.55 14.80 -12.14
C VAL A 110 -16.70 16.25 -11.68
N TYR A 111 -15.61 16.94 -11.36
CA TYR A 111 -15.56 18.35 -10.98
C TYR A 111 -14.86 19.18 -12.04
N GLU A 112 -15.20 20.46 -12.17
CA GLU A 112 -14.45 21.45 -12.94
C GLU A 112 -13.57 22.28 -11.99
N LEU A 113 -12.27 22.36 -12.28
CA LEU A 113 -11.31 23.21 -11.57
C LEU A 113 -10.90 24.37 -12.47
N LYS A 114 -11.25 25.59 -12.06
CA LYS A 114 -10.79 26.84 -12.67
C LYS A 114 -9.44 27.22 -12.05
N ALA A 115 -8.35 27.08 -12.81
CA ALA A 115 -7.01 27.52 -12.43
C ALA A 115 -6.53 28.66 -13.35
N SER A 116 -5.55 29.45 -12.90
CA SER A 116 -5.05 30.64 -13.61
C SER A 116 -4.30 30.38 -14.93
N GLY A 117 -4.28 29.13 -15.42
CA GLY A 117 -3.74 28.73 -16.71
C GLY A 117 -4.68 27.87 -17.57
N GLY A 118 -5.94 27.67 -17.14
CA GLY A 118 -6.93 26.87 -17.89
C GLY A 118 -7.91 26.09 -17.01
N THR A 119 -8.90 25.47 -17.65
CA THR A 119 -9.88 24.58 -17.00
C THR A 119 -9.36 23.14 -16.97
N ALA A 120 -9.34 22.53 -15.79
CA ALA A 120 -9.08 21.09 -15.59
C ALA A 120 -10.34 20.38 -15.07
N PHE A 121 -10.42 19.05 -15.21
CA PHE A 121 -11.53 18.25 -14.68
C PHE A 121 -11.02 17.08 -13.83
N VAL A 122 -11.60 16.84 -12.65
CA VAL A 122 -11.17 15.79 -11.70
C VAL A 122 -12.31 14.80 -11.43
N GLY A 123 -12.01 13.50 -11.47
CA GLY A 123 -12.96 12.45 -11.09
C GLY A 123 -12.89 12.11 -9.60
N HIS A 124 -13.98 11.63 -9.02
CA HIS A 124 -13.96 11.00 -7.70
C HIS A 124 -14.98 9.87 -7.64
N LYS A 125 -14.62 8.72 -7.06
CA LYS A 125 -15.55 7.61 -6.83
C LYS A 125 -16.60 8.03 -5.80
N ARG A 126 -17.87 7.79 -6.07
CA ARG A 126 -18.98 8.10 -5.17
C ARG A 126 -20.04 6.99 -5.26
N TRP A 127 -20.85 6.91 -4.21
CA TRP A 127 -21.96 5.99 -4.09
C TRP A 127 -23.25 6.77 -3.80
N TRP A 128 -24.37 6.26 -4.31
CA TRP A 128 -25.70 6.85 -4.29
C TRP A 128 -26.73 5.76 -3.98
N ASN A 129 -27.99 6.15 -3.80
CA ASN A 129 -29.10 5.21 -3.66
C ASN A 129 -30.14 5.38 -4.77
N GLU A 130 -30.55 4.27 -5.40
CA GLU A 130 -31.71 4.19 -6.28
C GLU A 130 -32.96 3.79 -5.49
N LYS A 131 -33.95 4.68 -5.47
CA LYS A 131 -35.27 4.39 -4.92
C LYS A 131 -36.01 3.33 -5.75
N PRO A 132 -37.03 2.65 -5.18
CA PRO A 132 -37.89 1.71 -5.93
C PRO A 132 -38.57 2.28 -7.20
N ASN A 133 -38.67 3.62 -7.33
CA ASN A 133 -39.20 4.29 -8.52
C ASN A 133 -38.13 4.64 -9.58
N GLY A 134 -36.88 4.19 -9.42
CA GLY A 134 -35.78 4.42 -10.36
C GLY A 134 -35.11 5.81 -10.27
N VAL A 135 -35.47 6.60 -9.25
CA VAL A 135 -34.85 7.91 -8.97
C VAL A 135 -33.61 7.72 -8.11
N TRP A 136 -32.48 8.25 -8.56
CA TRP A 136 -31.21 8.21 -7.82
C TRP A 136 -31.04 9.47 -6.98
N VAL A 137 -30.60 9.29 -5.73
CA VAL A 137 -30.45 10.37 -4.75
C VAL A 137 -29.02 10.41 -4.21
N ASP A 138 -28.47 11.62 -4.12
CA ASP A 138 -27.24 11.91 -3.39
C ASP A 138 -27.58 12.45 -2.01
N VAL A 139 -27.20 11.69 -0.99
CA VAL A 139 -27.48 11.97 0.42
C VAL A 139 -26.26 12.52 1.15
N THR A 140 -25.09 12.48 0.51
CA THR A 140 -23.80 12.74 1.15
C THR A 140 -23.31 14.12 0.75
N PRO A 141 -23.16 15.08 1.70
CA PRO A 141 -22.69 16.44 1.44
C PRO A 141 -21.46 16.55 0.53
N ARG A 142 -21.28 17.74 -0.06
CA ARG A 142 -20.14 18.06 -0.94
C ARG A 142 -19.35 19.22 -0.35
N ILE A 143 -18.03 19.16 -0.51
CA ILE A 143 -17.09 20.16 0.01
C ILE A 143 -17.22 21.46 -0.80
N GLU A 144 -17.14 22.62 -0.12
CA GLU A 144 -17.21 23.94 -0.76
C GLU A 144 -16.11 24.18 -1.80
N GLY A 145 -16.43 25.00 -2.81
CA GLY A 145 -15.45 25.55 -3.77
C GLY A 145 -15.32 24.85 -5.12
N GLY A 146 -16.04 23.75 -5.38
CA GLY A 146 -15.97 22.99 -6.65
C GLY A 146 -17.29 22.79 -7.42
N ALA A 147 -18.31 23.60 -7.13
CA ALA A 147 -19.71 23.18 -7.23
C ALA A 147 -20.58 23.79 -8.37
N GLU A 148 -20.05 23.95 -9.60
CA GLU A 148 -20.89 24.39 -10.75
C GLU A 148 -20.96 23.41 -11.94
N GLY A 149 -20.09 22.40 -12.03
CA GLY A 149 -19.92 21.58 -13.25
C GLY A 149 -20.16 20.07 -13.12
N ALA A 150 -20.77 19.60 -12.03
CA ALA A 150 -20.65 18.20 -11.64
C ALA A 150 -21.65 17.23 -12.33
N VAL A 151 -21.11 16.18 -12.98
CA VAL A 151 -21.90 15.19 -13.74
C VAL A 151 -21.49 13.75 -13.42
N LEU A 152 -22.47 12.84 -13.53
CA LEU A 152 -22.41 11.44 -13.10
C LEU A 152 -22.02 10.46 -14.21
N LEU A 153 -21.20 9.46 -13.84
CA LEU A 153 -20.81 8.33 -14.67
C LEU A 153 -21.38 6.98 -14.19
N GLU A 154 -22.22 6.36 -15.01
CA GLU A 154 -22.69 4.98 -14.83
C GLU A 154 -21.76 4.01 -15.57
N SER A 155 -20.92 3.27 -14.84
CA SER A 155 -20.10 2.17 -15.40
C SER A 155 -19.48 1.25 -14.34
N LEU A 156 -20.22 0.23 -13.91
CA LEU A 156 -19.81 -1.19 -13.91
C LEU A 156 -20.83 -2.04 -13.11
N LEU A 157 -21.80 -2.63 -13.81
CA LEU A 157 -22.40 -3.95 -13.54
C LEU A 157 -23.63 -4.14 -14.45
N SER A 158 -23.46 -4.81 -15.59
CA SER A 158 -24.59 -5.33 -16.37
C SER A 158 -24.30 -6.71 -16.96
N THR A 159 -24.05 -7.68 -16.08
CA THR A 159 -24.18 -9.11 -16.42
C THR A 159 -25.42 -9.67 -15.74
N LYS A 160 -26.55 -9.59 -16.46
CA LYS A 160 -27.73 -10.40 -16.13
C LYS A 160 -27.34 -11.88 -16.24
N SER A 161 -27.08 -12.53 -15.11
CA SER A 161 -27.10 -13.99 -15.03
C SER A 161 -28.16 -14.40 -14.01
N LYS A 162 -29.24 -15.01 -14.51
CA LYS A 162 -30.24 -15.66 -13.67
C LYS A 162 -29.71 -17.05 -13.31
N VAL A 163 -29.42 -17.29 -12.03
CA VAL A 163 -29.43 -18.64 -11.45
C VAL A 163 -30.25 -18.56 -10.15
N PRO A 164 -31.35 -19.33 -10.01
CA PRO A 164 -32.18 -19.30 -8.81
C PRO A 164 -31.61 -20.20 -7.72
N MET A 165 -31.69 -19.79 -6.45
CA MET A 165 -31.36 -20.67 -5.32
C MET A 165 -32.46 -20.73 -4.25
N SER A 166 -33.39 -21.66 -4.50
CA SER A 166 -34.29 -22.40 -3.59
C SER A 166 -35.19 -21.69 -2.56
N ASP A 167 -36.41 -22.21 -2.45
CA ASP A 167 -37.38 -21.91 -1.38
C ASP A 167 -36.95 -22.32 0.05
N ALA A 168 -35.81 -23.00 0.21
CA ALA A 168 -35.27 -23.36 1.53
C ALA A 168 -34.93 -22.11 2.38
N VAL A 169 -34.41 -21.04 1.76
CA VAL A 169 -34.12 -19.78 2.46
C VAL A 169 -35.42 -19.03 2.80
N ARG A 170 -36.47 -19.20 1.99
CA ARG A 170 -37.81 -18.64 2.22
C ARG A 170 -38.53 -19.31 3.40
N ALA A 171 -38.12 -20.54 3.76
CA ALA A 171 -38.58 -21.29 4.93
C ALA A 171 -37.82 -20.98 6.23
N ALA A 172 -36.75 -20.15 6.20
CA ALA A 172 -36.20 -19.48 7.39
C ALA A 172 -36.95 -18.17 7.74
N ALA A 173 -38.13 -18.02 7.14
CA ALA A 173 -39.36 -17.73 7.86
C ALA A 173 -39.25 -17.47 9.38
N LYS A 174 -39.45 -16.20 9.73
CA LYS A 174 -40.65 -15.79 10.50
C LYS A 174 -40.79 -16.23 11.97
N GLN A 175 -39.81 -16.85 12.63
CA GLN A 175 -39.99 -17.31 14.03
C GLN A 175 -39.26 -16.54 15.14
N ARG A 176 -38.46 -15.49 14.85
CA ARG A 176 -37.80 -14.66 15.89
C ARG A 176 -37.91 -13.15 15.72
N VAL A 177 -39.06 -12.68 15.24
CA VAL A 177 -39.51 -11.26 15.31
C VAL A 177 -40.68 -11.09 16.31
N ALA A 178 -41.02 -12.14 17.06
CA ALA A 178 -42.10 -12.09 18.05
C ALA A 178 -41.61 -11.46 19.37
N MET A 179 -41.88 -10.15 19.53
CA MET A 179 -41.74 -9.33 20.76
C MET A 179 -40.29 -9.08 21.20
N GLY A 180 -39.77 -7.86 21.42
CA GLY A 180 -40.27 -6.47 21.47
C GLY A 180 -39.28 -5.68 22.36
N GLY A 181 -39.15 -4.35 22.41
CA GLY A 181 -39.76 -3.22 21.69
C GLY A 181 -39.52 -1.93 22.50
N PHE A 182 -39.27 -0.79 21.83
CA PHE A 182 -39.23 0.61 22.36
C PHE A 182 -38.09 0.97 23.35
N VAL A 183 -37.15 1.87 22.99
CA VAL A 183 -37.17 3.36 22.87
C VAL A 183 -36.75 4.06 24.17
N ALA A 184 -35.75 4.95 24.05
CA ALA A 184 -35.35 5.90 25.07
C ALA A 184 -35.42 7.32 24.51
N ALA A 185 -36.11 8.22 25.21
CA ALA A 185 -36.21 9.65 24.89
C ALA A 185 -35.42 10.48 25.91
N ALA A 186 -34.90 11.63 25.47
CA ALA A 186 -34.05 12.51 26.27
C ALA A 186 -34.85 13.48 27.17
N ALA A 187 -34.26 13.89 28.30
CA ALA A 187 -34.64 15.13 28.99
C ALA A 187 -33.49 15.71 29.85
N VAL A 188 -33.01 16.88 29.40
CA VAL A 188 -32.58 18.10 30.13
C VAL A 188 -32.18 18.02 31.62
N ALA A 189 -31.04 18.65 31.94
CA ALA A 189 -30.50 18.86 33.29
C ALA A 189 -31.10 20.09 34.03
N PRO A 190 -30.94 20.15 35.37
CA PRO A 190 -30.83 21.43 36.09
C PRO A 190 -29.57 21.54 37.00
N THR A 191 -29.28 22.79 37.37
CA THR A 191 -28.08 23.31 38.09
C THR A 191 -28.11 23.15 39.63
N PRO A 192 -26.96 23.31 40.34
CA PRO A 192 -26.82 23.10 41.79
C PRO A 192 -27.23 24.34 42.62
N PRO A 193 -27.53 24.22 43.94
CA PRO A 193 -26.51 24.41 45.03
C PRO A 193 -26.89 23.66 46.35
N PRO A 194 -26.41 23.98 47.58
CA PRO A 194 -25.24 24.73 48.07
C PRO A 194 -24.32 23.90 49.03
N SER A 195 -23.38 24.56 49.72
CA SER A 195 -22.27 23.96 50.49
C SER A 195 -22.38 23.98 52.03
N ALA A 196 -21.83 22.93 52.67
CA ALA A 196 -21.27 22.86 54.05
C ALA A 196 -22.27 22.85 55.24
N PRO A 197 -21.93 22.21 56.40
CA PRO A 197 -20.79 22.59 57.26
C PRO A 197 -19.86 21.45 57.75
N LYS A 198 -18.75 21.84 58.41
CA LYS A 198 -17.75 20.96 59.07
C LYS A 198 -18.09 20.72 60.56
N ALA A 199 -17.92 19.48 61.05
CA ALA A 199 -17.58 19.06 62.43
C ALA A 199 -17.76 17.52 62.53
N ALA A 200 -17.07 16.71 63.34
CA ALA A 200 -15.86 16.86 64.15
C ALA A 200 -15.21 15.45 64.31
N ALA A 201 -14.00 15.36 64.88
CA ALA A 201 -13.28 14.09 65.06
C ALA A 201 -13.82 13.23 66.23
N ALA A 202 -13.73 11.90 66.09
CA ALA A 202 -14.10 10.89 67.10
C ALA A 202 -13.17 9.66 66.98
N PRO A 203 -13.04 8.81 68.03
CA PRO A 203 -11.81 8.04 68.32
C PRO A 203 -11.56 6.77 67.47
N PRO A 204 -10.33 6.21 67.50
CA PRO A 204 -9.97 5.04 66.70
C PRO A 204 -10.77 3.78 67.07
N LYS A 205 -11.28 3.08 66.05
CA LYS A 205 -11.90 1.75 66.20
C LYS A 205 -10.84 0.68 66.51
N PRO A 206 -11.16 -0.35 67.31
CA PRO A 206 -10.20 -1.39 67.69
C PRO A 206 -9.75 -2.23 66.48
N LYS A 207 -8.50 -2.70 66.54
CA LYS A 207 -7.93 -3.60 65.51
C LYS A 207 -8.80 -4.85 65.32
N PRO A 208 -9.07 -5.30 64.09
CA PRO A 208 -9.72 -6.59 63.87
C PRO A 208 -8.83 -7.71 64.43
N LYS A 209 -9.45 -8.70 65.09
CA LYS A 209 -8.76 -9.94 65.45
C LYS A 209 -8.25 -10.62 64.16
N PRO A 210 -7.07 -11.27 64.18
CA PRO A 210 -6.67 -12.12 63.08
C PRO A 210 -7.74 -13.21 62.83
N PRO A 211 -7.96 -13.63 61.58
CA PRO A 211 -8.86 -14.74 61.30
C PRO A 211 -8.37 -16.01 62.01
N PRO A 212 -9.28 -16.93 62.38
CA PRO A 212 -8.88 -18.20 62.98
C PRO A 212 -7.93 -18.93 62.02
N THR A 213 -6.78 -19.36 62.54
CA THR A 213 -5.85 -20.21 61.78
C THR A 213 -6.61 -21.42 61.27
N PRO A 214 -6.60 -21.74 59.96
CA PRO A 214 -7.29 -22.92 59.45
C PRO A 214 -6.78 -24.15 60.19
N GLN A 215 -7.69 -25.05 60.58
CA GLN A 215 -7.30 -26.28 61.25
C GLN A 215 -6.31 -27.03 60.37
N LYS A 216 -5.13 -27.29 60.93
CA LYS A 216 -4.10 -28.09 60.28
C LYS A 216 -4.64 -29.52 60.19
N LEU A 217 -5.21 -29.87 59.05
CA LEU A 217 -5.68 -31.24 58.76
C LEU A 217 -4.46 -32.15 58.75
N GLU A 218 -4.26 -32.90 59.83
CA GLU A 218 -3.17 -33.86 59.93
C GLU A 218 -3.36 -34.99 58.92
N PHE A 219 -2.41 -35.07 57.99
CA PHE A 219 -2.33 -36.12 56.99
C PHE A 219 -1.98 -37.45 57.68
N LYS A 220 -2.83 -38.46 57.53
CA LYS A 220 -2.38 -39.85 57.68
C LYS A 220 -1.60 -40.20 56.43
N GLY A 221 -0.27 -40.03 56.46
CA GLY A 221 0.63 -40.18 55.32
C GLY A 221 0.83 -41.63 54.85
N SER A 222 -0.26 -42.36 54.58
CA SER A 222 -0.26 -43.78 54.20
C SER A 222 -1.11 -44.12 52.97
N GLU A 223 -1.85 -43.17 52.42
CA GLU A 223 -2.69 -43.38 51.22
C GLU A 223 -1.83 -43.24 49.95
N SER A 224 -1.93 -44.22 49.04
CA SER A 224 -1.34 -44.19 47.70
C SER A 224 -2.14 -43.31 46.73
N LEU A 225 -1.57 -42.96 45.57
CA LEU A 225 -2.28 -42.13 44.58
C LEU A 225 -3.49 -42.87 44.01
N GLU A 226 -3.36 -44.19 43.82
CA GLU A 226 -4.40 -45.09 43.37
C GLU A 226 -5.57 -45.15 44.38
N GLU A 227 -5.26 -45.24 45.68
CA GLU A 227 -6.27 -45.16 46.76
C GLU A 227 -6.95 -43.78 46.82
N MET A 228 -6.20 -42.68 46.67
CA MET A 228 -6.79 -41.34 46.61
C MET A 228 -7.74 -41.19 45.42
N VAL A 229 -7.36 -41.72 44.25
CA VAL A 229 -8.20 -41.72 43.04
C VAL A 229 -9.44 -42.61 43.21
N GLU A 230 -9.33 -43.75 43.88
CA GLU A 230 -10.48 -44.58 44.23
C GLU A 230 -11.43 -43.87 45.21
N LEU A 231 -10.89 -43.22 46.25
CA LEU A 231 -11.63 -42.46 47.25
C LEU A 231 -12.41 -41.27 46.67
N LEU A 232 -11.94 -40.65 45.58
CA LEU A 232 -12.74 -39.65 44.84
C LEU A 232 -14.08 -40.25 44.34
N THR A 233 -14.10 -41.53 43.96
CA THR A 233 -15.32 -42.17 43.39
C THR A 233 -16.16 -42.92 44.43
N LYS A 234 -15.52 -43.61 45.39
CA LYS A 234 -16.17 -44.51 46.35
C LYS A 234 -16.18 -43.98 47.80
N GLY A 235 -15.43 -42.93 48.09
CA GLY A 235 -15.29 -42.38 49.43
C GLY A 235 -16.51 -41.59 49.92
N THR A 236 -16.55 -41.32 51.23
CA THR A 236 -17.49 -40.36 51.81
C THR A 236 -17.18 -38.94 51.32
N ALA A 237 -18.13 -38.00 51.43
CA ALA A 237 -17.89 -36.60 51.04
C ALA A 237 -16.62 -36.00 51.68
N GLN A 238 -16.34 -36.32 52.95
CA GLN A 238 -15.13 -35.86 53.63
C GLN A 238 -13.86 -36.53 53.09
N ALA A 239 -13.92 -37.81 52.69
CA ALA A 239 -12.80 -38.46 52.01
C ALA A 239 -12.58 -37.85 50.62
N GLN A 240 -13.64 -37.64 49.83
CA GLN A 240 -13.59 -36.99 48.52
C GLN A 240 -12.94 -35.61 48.57
N THR A 241 -13.34 -34.74 49.51
CA THR A 241 -12.69 -33.43 49.71
C THR A 241 -11.19 -33.58 50.03
N ARG A 242 -10.82 -34.49 50.95
CA ARG A 242 -9.42 -34.72 51.33
C ARG A 242 -8.57 -35.25 50.17
N SER A 243 -9.05 -36.26 49.46
CA SER A 243 -8.34 -36.82 48.31
C SER A 243 -8.24 -35.81 47.16
N ALA A 244 -9.26 -34.98 46.93
CA ALA A 244 -9.18 -33.89 45.95
C ALA A 244 -8.13 -32.84 46.36
N ALA A 245 -8.08 -32.45 47.64
CA ALA A 245 -7.07 -31.52 48.16
C ALA A 245 -5.65 -32.10 48.03
N ALA A 246 -5.48 -33.37 48.36
CA ALA A 246 -4.21 -34.10 48.25
C ALA A 246 -3.71 -34.13 46.80
N LEU A 247 -4.57 -34.55 45.86
CA LEU A 247 -4.23 -34.63 44.44
C LEU A 247 -3.98 -33.25 43.81
N ALA A 248 -4.66 -32.20 44.28
CA ALA A 248 -4.38 -30.82 43.87
C ALA A 248 -2.98 -30.35 44.32
N ALA A 249 -2.61 -30.61 45.58
CA ALA A 249 -1.28 -30.30 46.09
C ALA A 249 -0.19 -31.11 45.37
N GLN A 250 -0.46 -32.38 45.07
CA GLN A 250 0.47 -33.27 44.37
C GLN A 250 0.70 -32.81 42.92
N ALA A 251 -0.37 -32.50 42.17
CA ALA A 251 -0.26 -31.97 40.83
C ALA A 251 0.53 -30.65 40.79
N ALA A 252 0.25 -29.73 41.72
CA ALA A 252 0.93 -28.44 41.84
C ALA A 252 2.42 -28.54 42.23
N THR A 253 2.92 -29.72 42.62
CA THR A 253 4.34 -29.92 43.00
C THR A 253 5.27 -29.95 41.78
N GLY A 254 4.76 -30.30 40.59
CA GLY A 254 5.51 -30.21 39.33
C GLY A 254 5.17 -31.30 38.30
N PRO A 255 5.83 -31.30 37.13
CA PRO A 255 5.46 -32.14 36.00
C PRO A 255 5.46 -33.64 36.29
N ALA A 256 6.47 -34.13 37.01
CA ALA A 256 6.60 -35.55 37.35
C ALA A 256 5.43 -36.03 38.23
N GLU A 257 5.01 -35.23 39.21
CA GLU A 257 3.92 -35.58 40.12
C GLU A 257 2.54 -35.38 39.48
N SER A 258 2.37 -34.36 38.64
CA SER A 258 1.21 -34.23 37.75
C SER A 258 1.04 -35.46 36.84
N GLN A 259 2.12 -35.93 36.21
CA GLN A 259 2.09 -37.13 35.37
C GLN A 259 1.81 -38.40 36.18
N ARG A 260 2.24 -38.49 37.45
CA ARG A 260 1.85 -39.59 38.35
C ARG A 260 0.36 -39.58 38.69
N VAL A 261 -0.24 -38.41 38.97
CA VAL A 261 -1.70 -38.26 39.17
C VAL A 261 -2.49 -38.67 37.93
N VAL A 262 -2.01 -38.31 36.74
CA VAL A 262 -2.61 -38.74 35.45
C VAL A 262 -2.42 -40.24 35.24
N GLY A 263 -1.25 -40.79 35.56
CA GLY A 263 -0.93 -42.22 35.44
C GLY A 263 -1.76 -43.12 36.35
N ALA A 264 -2.06 -42.66 37.58
CA ALA A 264 -2.97 -43.30 38.51
C ALA A 264 -4.46 -43.22 38.09
N GLY A 265 -4.77 -42.63 36.92
CA GLY A 265 -6.13 -42.54 36.38
C GLY A 265 -6.98 -41.39 36.93
N GLY A 266 -6.37 -40.42 37.64
CA GLY A 266 -7.10 -39.39 38.38
C GLY A 266 -7.98 -38.45 37.55
N LEU A 267 -7.77 -38.33 36.24
CA LEU A 267 -8.48 -37.37 35.37
C LEU A 267 -10.01 -37.52 35.41
N GLN A 268 -10.55 -38.72 35.17
CA GLN A 268 -12.01 -38.90 35.15
C GLN A 268 -12.66 -38.71 36.53
N PRO A 269 -12.12 -39.30 37.62
CA PRO A 269 -12.61 -39.03 38.98
C PRO A 269 -12.60 -37.55 39.37
N LEU A 270 -11.55 -36.78 39.01
CA LEU A 270 -11.51 -35.33 39.25
C LEU A 270 -12.58 -34.59 38.42
N LEU A 271 -12.78 -34.94 37.15
CA LEU A 271 -13.84 -34.35 36.32
C LEU A 271 -15.26 -34.69 36.81
N LEU A 272 -15.46 -35.85 37.44
CA LEU A 272 -16.71 -36.19 38.12
C LEU A 272 -16.93 -35.32 39.38
N MET A 273 -15.87 -35.00 40.12
CA MET A 273 -15.95 -34.11 41.28
C MET A 273 -16.28 -32.65 40.92
N LEU A 274 -15.95 -32.18 39.71
CA LEU A 274 -16.41 -30.86 39.22
C LEU A 274 -17.94 -30.71 39.21
N ARG A 275 -18.69 -31.84 39.19
CA ARG A 275 -20.17 -31.85 39.24
C ARG A 275 -20.75 -31.82 40.66
N LYS A 276 -19.90 -31.80 41.70
CA LYS A 276 -20.30 -31.67 43.10
C LYS A 276 -20.31 -30.19 43.51
N GLU A 277 -20.84 -29.89 44.69
CA GLU A 277 -20.81 -28.55 45.29
C GLU A 277 -19.91 -28.56 46.54
N GLY A 278 -19.44 -27.38 46.96
CA GLY A 278 -18.57 -27.19 48.12
C GLY A 278 -17.07 -27.41 47.84
N GLU A 279 -16.28 -27.58 48.90
CA GLU A 279 -14.81 -27.60 48.86
C GLU A 279 -14.21 -28.64 47.90
N VAL A 280 -14.88 -29.80 47.73
CA VAL A 280 -14.45 -30.84 46.78
C VAL A 280 -14.45 -30.34 45.32
N GLN A 281 -15.33 -29.40 44.96
CA GLN A 281 -15.39 -28.82 43.63
C GLN A 281 -14.20 -27.87 43.39
N ASP A 282 -13.86 -27.03 44.36
CA ASP A 282 -12.69 -26.14 44.32
C ASP A 282 -11.40 -26.96 44.19
N HIS A 283 -11.20 -27.95 45.05
CA HIS A 283 -10.00 -28.77 45.03
C HIS A 283 -9.86 -29.58 43.74
N ALA A 284 -10.97 -30.12 43.22
CA ALA A 284 -10.96 -30.79 41.93
C ALA A 284 -10.64 -29.83 40.76
N ALA A 285 -11.20 -28.61 40.77
CA ALA A 285 -10.89 -27.59 39.76
C ALA A 285 -9.41 -27.19 39.81
N ARG A 286 -8.85 -26.98 41.01
CA ARG A 286 -7.43 -26.66 41.20
C ARG A 286 -6.51 -27.79 40.75
N ALA A 287 -6.85 -29.05 41.04
CA ALA A 287 -6.11 -30.20 40.52
C ALA A 287 -6.12 -30.22 38.98
N ILE A 288 -7.28 -30.04 38.34
CA ILE A 288 -7.38 -29.98 36.87
C ILE A 288 -6.58 -28.79 36.30
N MET A 289 -6.56 -27.63 36.97
CA MET A 289 -5.78 -26.46 36.54
C MET A 289 -4.27 -26.74 36.54
N SER A 290 -3.75 -27.32 37.62
CA SER A 290 -2.33 -27.74 37.70
C SER A 290 -2.00 -28.84 36.69
N LEU A 291 -2.91 -29.79 36.43
CA LEU A 291 -2.70 -30.80 35.40
C LEU A 291 -2.69 -30.20 33.98
N ALA A 292 -3.54 -29.20 33.71
CA ALA A 292 -3.68 -28.54 32.41
C ALA A 292 -2.47 -27.67 32.01
N ASP A 293 -1.68 -27.22 32.98
CA ASP A 293 -0.43 -26.47 32.78
C ASP A 293 0.60 -27.26 31.94
N CYS A 294 0.54 -28.58 31.99
CA CYS A 294 1.37 -29.45 31.15
C CYS A 294 0.71 -29.72 29.78
N MET A 295 1.37 -29.29 28.70
CA MET A 295 0.92 -29.49 27.32
C MET A 295 0.61 -30.97 26.97
N GLU A 296 1.36 -31.93 27.52
CA GLU A 296 1.10 -33.36 27.28
C GLU A 296 -0.23 -33.85 27.87
N HIS A 297 -0.72 -33.19 28.93
CA HIS A 297 -1.99 -33.53 29.58
C HIS A 297 -3.18 -32.89 28.88
N GLN A 298 -3.02 -31.72 28.27
CA GLN A 298 -4.12 -30.97 27.61
C GLN A 298 -5.00 -31.88 26.74
N LYS A 299 -4.38 -32.72 25.88
CA LYS A 299 -5.11 -33.65 25.00
C LYS A 299 -5.90 -34.70 25.79
N LYS A 300 -5.32 -35.28 26.84
CA LYS A 300 -5.97 -36.28 27.71
C LYS A 300 -7.14 -35.65 28.48
N ILE A 301 -6.95 -34.43 29.00
CA ILE A 301 -7.96 -33.65 29.72
C ILE A 301 -9.14 -33.32 28.79
N THR A 302 -8.89 -32.83 27.57
CA THR A 302 -9.94 -32.57 26.57
C THR A 302 -10.68 -33.85 26.18
N MET A 303 -9.98 -34.95 25.88
CA MET A 303 -10.58 -36.24 25.54
C MET A 303 -11.46 -36.82 26.67
N ALA A 304 -11.15 -36.50 27.93
CA ALA A 304 -11.97 -36.89 29.08
C ALA A 304 -13.26 -36.06 29.23
N GLY A 305 -13.51 -35.08 28.36
CA GLY A 305 -14.73 -34.26 28.34
C GLY A 305 -14.65 -33.01 29.23
N ALA A 306 -13.45 -32.52 29.53
CA ALA A 306 -13.26 -31.40 30.45
C ALA A 306 -13.88 -30.08 29.97
N ILE A 307 -13.76 -29.72 28.68
CA ILE A 307 -14.12 -28.38 28.17
C ILE A 307 -15.60 -28.01 28.50
N PRO A 308 -16.63 -28.82 28.16
CA PRO A 308 -18.01 -28.48 28.52
C PRO A 308 -18.27 -28.43 30.03
N ALA A 309 -17.56 -29.25 30.81
CA ALA A 309 -17.69 -29.24 32.28
C ALA A 309 -17.14 -27.95 32.88
N VAL A 310 -15.94 -27.52 32.44
CA VAL A 310 -15.28 -26.29 32.91
C VAL A 310 -16.04 -25.04 32.45
N VAL A 311 -16.56 -25.00 31.22
CA VAL A 311 -17.41 -23.88 30.77
C VAL A 311 -18.72 -23.80 31.56
N ASN A 312 -19.28 -24.92 32.04
CA ASN A 312 -20.43 -24.88 32.95
C ASN A 312 -20.05 -24.32 34.35
N LEU A 313 -18.83 -24.56 34.85
CA LEU A 313 -18.35 -23.97 36.11
C LEU A 313 -18.25 -22.45 36.04
N LEU A 314 -17.79 -21.88 34.93
CA LEU A 314 -17.76 -20.43 34.70
C LEU A 314 -19.13 -19.77 34.90
N ASN A 315 -20.22 -20.48 34.57
CA ASN A 315 -21.58 -19.94 34.62
C ASN A 315 -22.33 -20.23 35.93
N LYS A 316 -21.94 -21.29 36.66
CA LYS A 316 -22.76 -21.89 37.74
C LYS A 316 -21.93 -22.39 38.93
N SER A 317 -20.97 -21.60 39.39
CA SER A 317 -20.25 -21.89 40.64
C SER A 317 -19.87 -20.60 41.38
N THR A 318 -19.21 -20.76 42.53
CA THR A 318 -18.68 -19.68 43.36
C THR A 318 -17.54 -18.94 42.64
N ALA A 319 -17.29 -17.69 43.02
CA ALA A 319 -16.23 -16.86 42.41
C ALA A 319 -14.87 -17.58 42.36
N ALA A 320 -14.40 -18.19 43.47
CA ALA A 320 -13.12 -18.91 43.49
C ALA A 320 -13.03 -20.04 42.44
N VAL A 321 -14.14 -20.74 42.18
CA VAL A 321 -14.22 -21.80 41.18
C VAL A 321 -14.35 -21.22 39.77
N GLN A 322 -15.02 -20.08 39.57
CA GLN A 322 -15.05 -19.35 38.30
C GLN A 322 -13.67 -18.85 37.90
N ASP A 323 -12.93 -18.26 38.85
CA ASP A 323 -11.55 -17.78 38.68
C ASP A 323 -10.64 -18.96 38.26
N THR A 324 -10.73 -20.09 38.98
CA THR A 324 -10.00 -21.33 38.65
C THR A 324 -10.42 -21.91 37.29
N ALA A 325 -11.71 -21.88 36.95
CA ALA A 325 -12.22 -22.40 35.69
C ALA A 325 -11.72 -21.59 34.48
N ALA A 326 -11.59 -20.27 34.61
CA ALA A 326 -10.97 -19.44 33.58
C ALA A 326 -9.49 -19.83 33.37
N GLY A 327 -8.74 -20.07 34.45
CA GLY A 327 -7.35 -20.54 34.40
C GLY A 327 -7.19 -21.90 33.72
N ILE A 328 -8.09 -22.87 34.00
CA ILE A 328 -8.12 -24.16 33.30
C ILE A 328 -8.27 -23.95 31.78
N LEU A 329 -9.19 -23.09 31.34
CA LEU A 329 -9.40 -22.84 29.91
C LEU A 329 -8.20 -22.14 29.27
N GLY A 330 -7.56 -21.19 29.97
CA GLY A 330 -6.32 -20.57 29.53
C GLY A 330 -5.21 -21.60 29.30
N ASN A 331 -4.94 -22.43 30.32
CA ASN A 331 -3.94 -23.50 30.24
C ASN A 331 -4.23 -24.50 29.12
N LEU A 332 -5.50 -24.87 28.91
CA LEU A 332 -5.90 -25.75 27.80
C LEU A 332 -5.77 -25.10 26.42
N ALA A 333 -5.77 -23.77 26.32
CA ALA A 333 -5.66 -23.03 25.06
C ALA A 333 -4.20 -22.75 24.62
N ILE A 334 -3.21 -22.86 25.53
CA ILE A 334 -1.80 -22.61 25.22
C ILE A 334 -1.34 -23.50 24.04
N GLN A 335 -0.97 -22.85 22.94
CA GLN A 335 -0.42 -23.46 21.71
C GLN A 335 -1.26 -24.62 21.14
N ASN A 336 -2.58 -24.61 21.33
CA ASN A 336 -3.44 -25.75 20.99
C ASN A 336 -4.68 -25.31 20.18
N PRO A 337 -4.59 -25.19 18.84
CA PRO A 337 -5.69 -24.76 17.97
C PRO A 337 -6.98 -25.58 18.11
N THR A 338 -6.86 -26.89 18.34
CA THR A 338 -8.03 -27.75 18.54
C THR A 338 -8.77 -27.43 19.84
N ASN A 339 -8.04 -27.21 20.95
CA ASN A 339 -8.65 -26.79 22.20
C ASN A 339 -9.17 -25.35 22.11
N GLN A 340 -8.42 -24.43 21.50
CA GLN A 340 -8.84 -23.03 21.28
C GLN A 340 -10.20 -22.96 20.59
N ALA A 341 -10.40 -23.68 19.49
CA ALA A 341 -11.68 -23.76 18.79
C ALA A 341 -12.77 -24.42 19.65
N ALA A 342 -12.47 -25.54 20.32
CA ALA A 342 -13.44 -26.27 21.13
C ALA A 342 -13.94 -25.48 22.35
N ILE A 343 -13.07 -24.65 22.98
CA ILE A 343 -13.42 -23.79 24.11
C ILE A 343 -14.39 -22.68 23.67
N VAL A 344 -14.12 -22.04 22.52
CA VAL A 344 -15.03 -21.02 21.96
C VAL A 344 -16.36 -21.65 21.53
N ALA A 345 -16.33 -22.79 20.84
CA ALA A 345 -17.54 -23.53 20.44
C ALA A 345 -18.39 -24.02 21.62
N ALA A 346 -17.78 -24.27 22.78
CA ALA A 346 -18.50 -24.61 24.02
C ALA A 346 -19.17 -23.40 24.70
N GLY A 347 -18.98 -22.17 24.20
CA GLY A 347 -19.62 -20.95 24.71
C GLY A 347 -18.85 -20.26 25.84
N ALA A 348 -17.53 -20.41 25.90
CA ALA A 348 -16.71 -19.82 26.97
C ALA A 348 -16.62 -18.27 26.94
N LEU A 349 -16.81 -17.63 25.78
CA LEU A 349 -16.49 -16.20 25.62
C LEU A 349 -17.38 -15.25 26.46
N PRO A 350 -18.73 -15.36 26.46
CA PRO A 350 -19.57 -14.47 27.26
C PRO A 350 -19.26 -14.45 28.78
N PRO A 351 -19.10 -15.60 29.48
CA PRO A 351 -18.75 -15.57 30.90
C PRO A 351 -17.31 -15.09 31.16
N LEU A 352 -16.34 -15.36 30.27
CA LEU A 352 -14.99 -14.79 30.38
C LEU A 352 -15.02 -13.25 30.29
N VAL A 353 -15.82 -12.69 29.37
CA VAL A 353 -16.03 -11.24 29.26
C VAL A 353 -16.74 -10.66 30.50
N GLU A 354 -17.68 -11.39 31.10
CA GLU A 354 -18.30 -10.99 32.37
C GLU A 354 -17.30 -10.96 33.53
N LEU A 355 -16.38 -11.93 33.61
CA LEU A 355 -15.28 -11.92 34.61
C LEU A 355 -14.33 -10.74 34.41
N LEU A 356 -13.94 -10.40 33.17
CA LEU A 356 -13.14 -9.18 32.89
C LEU A 356 -13.82 -7.90 33.42
N LEU A 357 -15.14 -7.81 33.27
CA LEU A 357 -15.93 -6.66 33.71
C LEU A 357 -16.11 -6.61 35.23
N LYS A 358 -16.66 -7.68 35.82
CA LYS A 358 -17.22 -7.69 37.19
C LYS A 358 -16.42 -8.52 38.20
N GLY A 359 -15.47 -9.33 37.75
CA GLY A 359 -14.75 -10.29 38.59
C GLY A 359 -13.80 -9.68 39.62
N SER A 360 -13.26 -10.53 40.49
CA SER A 360 -12.15 -10.24 41.41
C SER A 360 -10.87 -9.87 40.62
N SER A 361 -9.79 -9.40 41.28
CA SER A 361 -8.50 -9.22 40.56
C SER A 361 -7.98 -10.55 40.00
N PRO A 362 -7.94 -11.66 40.78
CA PRO A 362 -7.64 -13.00 40.24
C PRO A 362 -8.56 -13.42 39.09
N ALA A 363 -9.87 -13.17 39.17
CA ALA A 363 -10.82 -13.48 38.10
C ALA A 363 -10.45 -12.80 36.78
N LYS A 364 -10.03 -11.53 36.87
CA LYS A 364 -9.67 -10.72 35.71
C LYS A 364 -8.37 -11.17 35.09
N GLU A 365 -7.37 -11.52 35.91
CA GLU A 365 -6.12 -12.15 35.47
C GLU A 365 -6.40 -13.47 34.75
N GLN A 366 -7.11 -14.42 35.38
CA GLN A 366 -7.41 -15.70 34.76
C GLN A 366 -8.28 -15.59 33.49
N ALA A 367 -9.22 -14.66 33.44
CA ALA A 367 -10.02 -14.40 32.23
C ALA A 367 -9.22 -13.71 31.12
N CYS A 368 -8.30 -12.81 31.46
CA CYS A 368 -7.44 -12.11 30.52
C CYS A 368 -6.43 -13.08 29.89
N PHE A 369 -5.75 -13.86 30.72
CA PHE A 369 -4.88 -14.97 30.32
C PHE A 369 -5.59 -15.99 29.41
N ALA A 370 -6.84 -16.34 29.72
CA ALA A 370 -7.64 -17.22 28.86
C ALA A 370 -7.90 -16.58 27.48
N ILE A 371 -8.32 -15.31 27.44
CA ILE A 371 -8.61 -14.60 26.19
C ILE A 371 -7.33 -14.37 25.35
N TRP A 372 -6.19 -14.09 25.99
CA TRP A 372 -4.89 -13.96 25.33
C TRP A 372 -4.49 -15.25 24.59
N ASN A 373 -4.58 -16.40 25.27
CA ASN A 373 -4.28 -17.69 24.68
C ASN A 373 -5.31 -18.12 23.63
N LEU A 374 -6.61 -17.82 23.82
CA LEU A 374 -7.66 -18.13 22.84
C LEU A 374 -7.55 -17.34 21.53
N ALA A 375 -7.01 -16.11 21.58
CA ALA A 375 -6.76 -15.27 20.40
C ALA A 375 -5.44 -15.61 19.67
N CYS A 376 -4.55 -16.41 20.28
CA CYS A 376 -3.20 -16.64 19.75
C CYS A 376 -3.23 -17.46 18.46
N GLN A 377 -2.82 -16.85 17.35
CA GLN A 377 -2.71 -17.46 16.01
C GLN A 377 -4.00 -18.12 15.47
N HIS A 378 -5.19 -17.66 15.86
CA HIS A 378 -6.47 -18.24 15.46
C HIS A 378 -7.48 -17.17 14.98
N PRO A 379 -7.58 -16.92 13.66
CA PRO A 379 -8.39 -15.82 13.09
C PRO A 379 -9.87 -15.86 13.48
N GLU A 380 -10.50 -17.03 13.45
CA GLU A 380 -11.92 -17.21 13.76
C GLU A 380 -12.21 -16.87 15.23
N ASN A 381 -11.31 -17.27 16.14
CA ASN A 381 -11.40 -16.91 17.55
C ASN A 381 -11.15 -15.42 17.76
N GLN A 382 -10.23 -14.79 17.02
CA GLN A 382 -9.97 -13.36 17.11
C GLN A 382 -11.23 -12.54 16.76
N VAL A 383 -11.99 -12.97 15.75
CA VAL A 383 -13.29 -12.37 15.40
C VAL A 383 -14.35 -12.69 16.46
N ALA A 384 -14.45 -13.94 16.93
CA ALA A 384 -15.45 -14.32 17.94
C ALA A 384 -15.25 -13.58 19.29
N ILE A 385 -14.00 -13.32 19.68
CA ILE A 385 -13.65 -12.56 20.89
C ILE A 385 -14.03 -11.07 20.76
N GLU A 386 -13.89 -10.49 19.56
CA GLU A 386 -14.37 -9.14 19.26
C GLU A 386 -15.91 -9.08 19.38
N GLN A 387 -16.61 -10.01 18.73
CA GLN A 387 -18.08 -10.09 18.73
C GLN A 387 -18.67 -10.36 20.11
N ALA A 388 -17.92 -11.06 20.99
CA ALA A 388 -18.27 -11.25 22.40
C ALA A 388 -18.10 -9.97 23.25
N GLY A 389 -17.55 -8.89 22.68
CA GLY A 389 -17.40 -7.59 23.33
C GLY A 389 -16.14 -7.42 24.20
N ALA A 390 -15.13 -8.30 24.05
CA ALA A 390 -13.97 -8.34 24.95
C ALA A 390 -13.04 -7.11 24.87
N ILE A 391 -13.01 -6.40 23.74
CA ILE A 391 -12.06 -5.31 23.48
C ILE A 391 -12.16 -4.17 24.53
N LYS A 392 -13.37 -3.64 24.79
CA LYS A 392 -13.54 -2.52 25.74
C LYS A 392 -13.12 -2.88 27.19
N PRO A 393 -13.48 -4.06 27.73
CA PRO A 393 -12.90 -4.58 28.96
C PRO A 393 -11.37 -4.62 28.94
N LEU A 394 -10.75 -5.23 27.93
CA LEU A 394 -9.28 -5.33 27.81
C LEU A 394 -8.62 -3.94 27.80
N VAL A 395 -9.13 -3.00 26.99
CA VAL A 395 -8.65 -1.60 26.95
C VAL A 395 -8.77 -0.90 28.32
N THR A 396 -9.82 -1.20 29.09
CA THR A 396 -9.98 -0.67 30.45
C THR A 396 -8.91 -1.20 31.41
N LEU A 397 -8.47 -2.45 31.23
CA LEU A 397 -7.44 -3.07 32.06
C LEU A 397 -6.03 -2.54 31.77
N LEU A 398 -5.74 -2.10 30.54
CA LEU A 398 -4.49 -1.43 30.17
C LEU A 398 -4.12 -0.25 31.10
N SER A 399 -5.11 0.47 31.63
CA SER A 399 -4.87 1.64 32.51
C SER A 399 -5.22 1.41 33.98
N LYS A 400 -5.88 0.29 34.33
CA LYS A 400 -6.41 0.03 35.68
C LYS A 400 -5.99 -1.30 36.29
N GLY A 401 -5.27 -2.15 35.55
CA GLY A 401 -4.77 -3.43 36.01
C GLY A 401 -3.50 -3.33 36.87
N SER A 402 -3.12 -4.46 37.47
CA SER A 402 -1.76 -4.72 37.93
C SER A 402 -0.80 -4.78 36.73
N ALA A 403 0.52 -4.70 36.93
CA ALA A 403 1.49 -4.80 35.83
C ALA A 403 1.34 -6.12 35.03
N SER A 404 1.08 -7.26 35.70
CA SER A 404 0.78 -8.54 35.04
C SER A 404 -0.49 -8.44 34.18
N LEU A 405 -1.57 -7.90 34.74
CA LEU A 405 -2.85 -7.78 34.04
C LEU A 405 -2.78 -6.78 32.86
N GLN A 406 -1.94 -5.75 32.95
CA GLN A 406 -1.64 -4.84 31.85
C GLN A 406 -0.89 -5.55 30.73
N GLU A 407 0.12 -6.37 31.06
CA GLU A 407 0.87 -7.19 30.09
C GLU A 407 -0.04 -8.19 29.38
N GLU A 408 -0.84 -8.95 30.14
CA GLU A 408 -1.83 -9.90 29.60
C GLU A 408 -2.86 -9.22 28.71
N ALA A 409 -3.38 -8.05 29.12
CA ALA A 409 -4.37 -7.30 28.33
C ALA A 409 -3.75 -6.72 27.04
N ALA A 410 -2.50 -6.25 27.09
CA ALA A 410 -1.77 -5.81 25.91
C ALA A 410 -1.45 -6.99 24.97
N GLY A 411 -1.08 -8.16 25.51
CA GLY A 411 -0.83 -9.39 24.74
C GLY A 411 -2.09 -9.93 24.07
N ALA A 412 -3.23 -9.90 24.78
CA ALA A 412 -4.53 -10.21 24.19
C ALA A 412 -4.89 -9.26 23.05
N LEU A 413 -4.72 -7.94 23.23
CA LEU A 413 -4.99 -6.95 22.18
C LEU A 413 -4.00 -7.05 21.01
N MET A 414 -2.73 -7.40 21.25
CA MET A 414 -1.75 -7.69 20.19
C MET A 414 -2.22 -8.86 19.32
N ASN A 415 -2.63 -9.96 19.94
CA ASN A 415 -3.16 -11.13 19.23
C ASN A 415 -4.45 -10.82 18.48
N LEU A 416 -5.37 -10.05 19.08
CA LEU A 416 -6.59 -9.62 18.41
C LEU A 416 -6.33 -8.68 17.24
N ALA A 417 -5.34 -7.78 17.34
CA ALA A 417 -4.96 -6.84 16.29
C ALA A 417 -4.27 -7.51 15.09
N ALA A 418 -3.90 -8.79 15.17
CA ALA A 418 -3.45 -9.54 13.99
C ALA A 418 -4.57 -9.63 12.92
N HIS A 419 -5.83 -9.72 13.34
CA HIS A 419 -6.98 -9.75 12.42
C HIS A 419 -7.26 -8.35 11.82
N PRO A 420 -7.40 -8.20 10.49
CA PRO A 420 -7.61 -6.90 9.83
C PRO A 420 -8.79 -6.09 10.40
N ASP A 421 -9.93 -6.73 10.63
CA ASP A 421 -11.16 -6.06 11.09
C ASP A 421 -11.03 -5.52 12.53
N ASN A 422 -10.37 -6.28 13.39
CA ASN A 422 -10.19 -5.95 14.80
C ASN A 422 -9.31 -4.71 15.02
N LYS A 423 -8.34 -4.45 14.11
CA LYS A 423 -7.43 -3.29 14.19
C LYS A 423 -8.19 -1.97 14.36
N ARG A 424 -9.33 -1.81 13.66
CA ARG A 424 -10.18 -0.61 13.77
C ARG A 424 -10.94 -0.60 15.09
N ALA A 425 -11.55 -1.71 15.48
CA ALA A 425 -12.31 -1.82 16.74
C ALA A 425 -11.44 -1.53 17.98
N ILE A 426 -10.19 -2.04 18.01
CA ILE A 426 -9.21 -1.79 19.09
C ILE A 426 -8.83 -0.30 19.16
N ALA A 427 -8.53 0.33 18.03
CA ALA A 427 -8.23 1.76 17.97
C ALA A 427 -9.43 2.62 18.40
N SER A 428 -10.63 2.33 17.89
CA SER A 428 -11.87 3.03 18.23
C SER A 428 -12.32 2.82 19.69
N ALA A 429 -11.88 1.75 20.35
CA ALA A 429 -12.09 1.54 21.78
C ALA A 429 -11.15 2.39 22.67
N GLY A 430 -10.19 3.11 22.09
CA GLY A 430 -9.26 3.99 22.80
C GLY A 430 -7.96 3.32 23.25
N ALA A 431 -7.57 2.18 22.66
CA ALA A 431 -6.38 1.43 23.09
C ALA A 431 -5.05 2.16 22.91
N ILE A 432 -4.95 3.07 21.93
CA ILE A 432 -3.66 3.61 21.45
C ILE A 432 -2.92 4.39 22.54
N GLU A 433 -3.57 5.32 23.25
CA GLU A 433 -2.92 6.14 24.28
C GLU A 433 -2.41 5.29 25.48
N PRO A 434 -3.20 4.35 26.06
CA PRO A 434 -2.68 3.40 27.05
C PRO A 434 -1.49 2.56 26.57
N LEU A 435 -1.51 2.08 25.32
CA LEU A 435 -0.39 1.30 24.76
C LEU A 435 0.89 2.14 24.63
N VAL A 436 0.78 3.41 24.23
CA VAL A 436 1.93 4.34 24.20
C VAL A 436 2.48 4.61 25.59
N GLU A 437 1.63 4.78 26.61
CA GLU A 437 2.09 5.00 27.99
C GLU A 437 2.74 3.75 28.59
N MET A 438 2.32 2.54 28.23
CA MET A 438 3.02 1.29 28.60
C MET A 438 4.40 1.19 27.95
N VAL A 439 4.53 1.46 26.65
CA VAL A 439 5.83 1.53 25.96
C VAL A 439 6.77 2.54 26.64
N LYS A 440 6.23 3.68 27.08
CA LYS A 440 6.95 4.73 27.82
C LYS A 440 7.36 4.32 29.24
N SER A 441 6.60 3.44 29.88
CA SER A 441 6.84 2.97 31.25
C SER A 441 7.90 1.86 31.34
N GLY A 442 8.09 1.09 30.27
CA GLY A 442 9.06 0.00 30.20
C GLY A 442 8.61 -1.30 30.88
N GLY A 443 9.52 -2.27 30.97
CA GLY A 443 9.25 -3.61 31.51
C GLY A 443 8.45 -4.51 30.58
N GLY A 444 7.92 -5.63 31.11
CA GLY A 444 7.15 -6.62 30.36
C GLY A 444 5.95 -6.05 29.56
N PRO A 445 5.10 -5.18 30.14
CA PRO A 445 4.00 -4.54 29.42
C PRO A 445 4.43 -3.73 28.19
N ALA A 446 5.67 -3.22 28.15
CA ALA A 446 6.17 -2.45 27.00
C ALA A 446 6.43 -3.33 25.76
N GLU A 447 6.81 -4.61 25.93
CA GLU A 447 6.95 -5.57 24.81
C GLU A 447 5.59 -5.77 24.13
N GLN A 448 4.57 -6.15 24.91
CA GLN A 448 3.22 -6.38 24.40
C GLN A 448 2.59 -5.08 23.86
N GLY A 449 2.87 -3.95 24.50
CA GLY A 449 2.46 -2.61 24.03
C GLY A 449 3.01 -2.27 22.65
N ALA A 450 4.30 -2.52 22.42
CA ALA A 450 4.93 -2.30 21.12
C ALA A 450 4.37 -3.25 20.04
N GLY A 451 4.19 -4.54 20.37
CA GLY A 451 3.61 -5.52 19.44
C GLY A 451 2.16 -5.22 19.07
N ALA A 452 1.35 -4.75 20.03
CA ALA A 452 0.00 -4.28 19.76
C ALA A 452 0.00 -3.05 18.83
N LEU A 453 0.85 -2.05 19.08
CA LEU A 453 0.97 -0.87 18.21
C LEU A 453 1.42 -1.23 16.79
N MET A 454 2.36 -2.16 16.64
CA MET A 454 2.77 -2.73 15.34
C MET A 454 1.58 -3.30 14.57
N ASN A 455 0.82 -4.20 15.20
CA ASN A 455 -0.33 -4.85 14.56
C ASN A 455 -1.46 -3.85 14.24
N ILE A 456 -1.74 -2.90 15.15
CA ILE A 456 -2.75 -1.84 14.96
C ILE A 456 -2.37 -0.91 13.80
N ALA A 457 -1.09 -0.58 13.60
CA ALA A 457 -0.60 0.26 12.51
C ALA A 457 -0.59 -0.45 11.14
N SER A 458 -0.45 -1.77 11.13
CA SER A 458 -0.27 -2.57 9.91
C SER A 458 -1.45 -2.44 8.93
N ASN A 459 -1.14 -1.92 7.73
CA ASN A 459 -2.08 -1.70 6.62
C ASN A 459 -3.33 -0.87 6.98
N ASN A 460 -3.22 0.08 7.92
CA ASN A 460 -4.33 0.94 8.32
C ASN A 460 -3.90 2.40 8.53
N THR A 461 -4.12 3.24 7.52
CA THR A 461 -3.75 4.67 7.51
C THR A 461 -4.36 5.49 8.65
N SER A 462 -5.64 5.25 9.00
CA SER A 462 -6.29 5.97 10.10
C SER A 462 -5.65 5.64 11.44
N ASN A 463 -5.30 4.37 11.66
CA ASN A 463 -4.60 3.92 12.86
C ASN A 463 -3.16 4.46 12.93
N GLN A 464 -2.42 4.45 11.81
CA GLN A 464 -1.08 5.06 11.72
C GLN A 464 -1.11 6.53 12.17
N GLN A 465 -2.07 7.31 11.67
CA GLN A 465 -2.26 8.71 12.06
C GLN A 465 -2.66 8.87 13.53
N ALA A 466 -3.48 7.96 14.08
CA ALA A 466 -3.86 8.00 15.49
C ALA A 466 -2.67 7.69 16.42
N ILE A 467 -1.85 6.69 16.09
CA ILE A 467 -0.60 6.35 16.81
C ILE A 467 0.40 7.51 16.76
N HIS A 468 0.50 8.17 15.60
CA HIS A 468 1.33 9.37 15.43
C HIS A 468 0.84 10.54 16.30
N LYS A 469 -0.47 10.85 16.28
CA LYS A 469 -1.10 11.88 17.14
C LYS A 469 -0.91 11.59 18.63
N ALA A 470 -0.92 10.32 19.04
CA ALA A 470 -0.62 9.87 20.41
C ALA A 470 0.87 9.99 20.80
N LYS A 471 1.73 10.53 19.93
CA LYS A 471 3.16 10.79 20.17
C LYS A 471 3.99 9.53 20.47
N ALA A 472 3.59 8.39 19.91
CA ALA A 472 4.24 7.09 20.12
C ALA A 472 5.75 7.05 19.78
N LEU A 473 6.21 7.91 18.89
CA LEU A 473 7.57 7.87 18.34
C LEU A 473 8.68 7.97 19.42
N ALA A 474 8.58 8.90 20.36
CA ALA A 474 9.62 9.06 21.38
C ALA A 474 9.70 7.87 22.37
N PRO A 475 8.57 7.35 22.92
CA PRO A 475 8.56 6.08 23.65
C PRO A 475 9.12 4.89 22.87
N LEU A 476 8.70 4.71 21.62
CA LEU A 476 9.18 3.62 20.76
C LEU A 476 10.72 3.69 20.60
N LEU A 477 11.28 4.86 20.28
CA LEU A 477 12.73 5.03 20.11
C LEU A 477 13.51 4.89 21.42
N ALA A 478 12.91 5.21 22.58
CA ALA A 478 13.50 4.93 23.87
C ALA A 478 13.62 3.41 24.11
N LEU A 479 12.55 2.65 23.84
CA LEU A 479 12.54 1.19 23.97
C LEU A 479 13.49 0.50 22.97
N LEU A 480 13.59 0.99 21.73
CA LEU A 480 14.56 0.49 20.73
C LEU A 480 16.02 0.70 21.17
N LYS A 481 16.30 1.80 21.87
CA LYS A 481 17.64 2.17 22.34
C LYS A 481 18.06 1.40 23.60
N ASP A 482 17.11 0.96 24.44
CA ASP A 482 17.40 0.31 25.71
C ASP A 482 17.80 -1.16 25.54
N LYS A 483 19.06 -1.40 25.14
CA LYS A 483 19.61 -2.75 24.97
C LYS A 483 19.77 -3.57 26.27
N ALA A 484 19.69 -2.91 27.43
CA ALA A 484 19.95 -3.54 28.72
C ALA A 484 18.67 -3.87 29.48
N GLY A 485 17.63 -3.03 29.36
CA GLY A 485 16.31 -3.25 29.97
C GLY A 485 15.25 -3.82 29.03
N ALA A 486 15.33 -3.60 27.71
CA ALA A 486 14.36 -4.13 26.76
C ALA A 486 14.79 -5.48 26.18
N SER A 487 13.82 -6.39 26.00
CA SER A 487 14.06 -7.67 25.32
C SER A 487 14.40 -7.46 23.83
N ARG A 488 15.05 -8.45 23.20
CA ARG A 488 15.25 -8.45 21.74
C ARG A 488 13.91 -8.35 20.99
N ARG A 489 12.88 -9.09 21.43
CA ARG A 489 11.55 -9.09 20.79
C ARG A 489 10.84 -7.74 20.92
N ALA A 490 10.95 -7.06 22.06
CA ALA A 490 10.43 -5.71 22.23
C ALA A 490 11.03 -4.72 21.22
N ARG A 491 12.35 -4.81 20.99
CA ARG A 491 13.05 -4.01 19.96
C ARG A 491 12.61 -4.37 18.54
N GLU A 492 12.35 -5.65 18.25
CA GLU A 492 11.83 -6.12 16.96
C GLU A 492 10.39 -5.61 16.70
N TYR A 493 9.51 -5.66 17.71
CA TYR A 493 8.18 -5.04 17.63
C TYR A 493 8.23 -3.53 17.43
N VAL A 494 9.21 -2.82 18.01
CA VAL A 494 9.42 -1.40 17.69
C VAL A 494 9.82 -1.21 16.22
N ALA A 495 10.76 -2.01 15.70
CA ALA A 495 11.15 -1.95 14.30
C ALA A 495 9.94 -2.17 13.37
N GLY A 496 9.11 -3.18 13.66
CA GLY A 496 7.87 -3.45 12.92
C GLY A 496 6.83 -2.35 13.06
N ALA A 497 6.71 -1.71 14.22
CA ALA A 497 5.86 -0.54 14.39
C ALA A 497 6.34 0.64 13.53
N LEU A 498 7.66 0.91 13.50
CA LEU A 498 8.25 1.96 12.66
C LEU A 498 8.10 1.65 11.16
N MET A 499 8.29 0.40 10.74
CA MET A 499 8.02 -0.06 9.37
C MET A 499 6.57 0.25 8.97
N ASN A 500 5.60 -0.15 9.78
CA ASN A 500 4.18 0.07 9.50
C ASN A 500 3.77 1.56 9.56
N LEU A 501 4.40 2.37 10.40
CA LEU A 501 4.14 3.83 10.48
C LEU A 501 4.75 4.65 9.34
N THR A 502 5.84 4.17 8.73
CA THR A 502 6.56 4.87 7.64
C THR A 502 6.10 4.46 6.24
N LEU A 503 5.35 3.36 6.12
CA LEU A 503 4.84 2.83 4.85
C LEU A 503 3.93 3.86 4.14
N LYS A 504 4.41 4.41 3.02
CA LYS A 504 3.71 5.39 2.16
C LYS A 504 3.32 6.71 2.89
N GLN A 505 4.13 7.14 3.86
CA GLN A 505 3.89 8.37 4.65
C GLN A 505 5.11 9.32 4.61
N PRO A 506 5.31 10.15 3.56
CA PRO A 506 6.51 10.98 3.40
C PRO A 506 6.82 11.93 4.57
N THR A 507 5.80 12.49 5.21
CA THR A 507 5.94 13.33 6.40
C THR A 507 6.44 12.52 7.60
N THR A 508 5.82 11.38 7.88
CA THR A 508 6.20 10.48 8.97
C THR A 508 7.60 9.88 8.75
N GLN A 509 7.98 9.56 7.50
CA GLN A 509 9.34 9.11 7.16
C GLN A 509 10.40 10.15 7.56
N ALA A 510 10.18 11.42 7.24
CA ALA A 510 11.10 12.51 7.59
C ALA A 510 11.16 12.73 9.12
N GLU A 511 10.03 12.67 9.81
CA GLU A 511 9.96 12.84 11.28
C GLU A 511 10.62 11.68 12.04
N VAL A 512 10.38 10.43 11.63
CA VAL A 512 10.97 9.24 12.23
C VAL A 512 12.50 9.25 12.07
N ALA A 513 13.00 9.62 10.89
CA ALA A 513 14.44 9.79 10.67
C ALA A 513 15.03 10.92 11.52
N LYS A 514 14.37 12.10 11.54
CA LYS A 514 14.78 13.26 12.33
C LYS A 514 14.78 13.00 13.84
N ALA A 515 13.90 12.13 14.33
CA ALA A 515 13.87 11.70 15.73
C ALA A 515 15.00 10.73 16.11
N GLY A 516 15.83 10.30 15.15
CA GLY A 516 17.00 9.46 15.39
C GLY A 516 16.79 7.96 15.21
N ALA A 517 15.72 7.53 14.52
CA ALA A 517 15.47 6.11 14.26
C ALA A 517 16.57 5.43 13.43
N VAL A 518 17.08 6.12 12.40
CA VAL A 518 18.06 5.58 11.43
C VAL A 518 19.30 4.97 12.11
N PRO A 519 20.07 5.67 12.98
CA PRO A 519 21.23 5.06 13.62
C PRO A 519 20.88 3.87 14.50
N LEU A 520 19.73 3.88 15.20
CA LEU A 520 19.29 2.78 16.07
C LEU A 520 18.92 1.51 15.26
N LEU A 521 18.14 1.68 14.18
CA LEU A 521 17.80 0.59 13.27
C LEU A 521 19.05 0.01 12.60
N VAL A 522 19.97 0.86 12.13
CA VAL A 522 21.22 0.42 11.51
C VAL A 522 22.19 -0.23 12.51
N GLU A 523 22.16 0.16 13.79
CA GLU A 523 22.89 -0.54 14.84
C GLU A 523 22.29 -1.93 15.11
N MET A 524 20.97 -2.03 15.23
CA MET A 524 20.25 -3.29 15.42
C MET A 524 20.43 -4.26 14.23
N LEU A 525 20.47 -3.75 13.00
CA LEU A 525 20.75 -4.50 11.78
C LEU A 525 22.15 -5.16 11.80
N LYS A 526 23.13 -4.49 12.43
CA LYS A 526 24.51 -5.00 12.53
C LYS A 526 24.65 -6.13 13.55
N GLU A 527 23.77 -6.20 14.56
CA GLU A 527 23.76 -7.28 15.57
C GLU A 527 23.70 -8.68 14.92
N SER A 528 23.12 -8.82 13.72
CA SER A 528 23.02 -10.08 12.95
C SER A 528 22.27 -11.23 13.67
N GLU A 529 21.51 -10.93 14.71
CA GLU A 529 20.69 -11.86 15.50
C GLU A 529 19.20 -11.64 15.27
N GLY A 530 18.37 -12.68 15.40
CA GLY A 530 16.90 -12.56 15.38
C GLY A 530 16.29 -12.26 14.01
N GLN A 531 15.10 -11.66 14.02
CA GLN A 531 14.39 -11.27 12.80
C GLN A 531 14.88 -9.89 12.37
N MET A 532 15.39 -9.80 11.13
CA MET A 532 15.90 -8.55 10.53
C MET A 532 14.98 -7.99 9.45
N GLU A 533 13.88 -8.69 9.16
CA GLU A 533 12.86 -8.30 8.19
C GLU A 533 12.26 -6.94 8.54
N GLU A 534 11.77 -6.78 9.77
CA GLU A 534 11.16 -5.53 10.24
C GLU A 534 12.16 -4.38 10.31
N VAL A 535 13.43 -4.68 10.63
CA VAL A 535 14.52 -3.69 10.68
C VAL A 535 14.89 -3.22 9.27
N ALA A 536 15.00 -4.16 8.32
CA ALA A 536 15.24 -3.86 6.91
C ALA A 536 14.04 -3.12 6.31
N GLY A 537 12.80 -3.56 6.52
CA GLY A 537 11.60 -2.92 6.00
C GLY A 537 11.34 -1.53 6.56
N ALA A 538 11.69 -1.27 7.83
CA ALA A 538 11.71 0.08 8.36
C ALA A 538 12.72 0.98 7.60
N LEU A 539 13.89 0.44 7.21
CA LEU A 539 14.87 1.17 6.40
C LEU A 539 14.43 1.31 4.94
N THR A 540 13.76 0.31 4.35
CA THR A 540 13.15 0.36 3.00
C THR A 540 12.17 1.54 2.92
N ASN A 541 11.22 1.57 3.87
CA ASN A 541 10.18 2.60 3.94
C ASN A 541 10.73 3.98 4.29
N LEU A 542 11.77 4.08 5.14
CA LEU A 542 12.44 5.35 5.42
C LEU A 542 13.22 5.90 4.22
N ALA A 543 13.78 5.01 3.38
CA ALA A 543 14.52 5.38 2.17
C ALA A 543 13.60 5.65 0.97
N ASP A 544 12.34 5.23 0.99
CA ASP A 544 11.41 5.37 -0.13
C ASP A 544 11.13 6.85 -0.44
N THR A 545 11.42 7.28 -1.68
CA THR A 545 11.28 8.66 -2.19
C THR A 545 11.96 9.80 -1.39
N ASN A 546 12.74 9.51 -0.34
CA ASN A 546 13.32 10.51 0.57
C ASN A 546 14.85 10.54 0.51
N GLU A 547 15.43 11.47 -0.26
CA GLU A 547 16.87 11.56 -0.50
C GLU A 547 17.69 11.85 0.78
N ASP A 548 17.22 12.73 1.66
CA ASP A 548 17.91 13.05 2.92
C ASP A 548 18.02 11.79 3.81
N ASN A 549 16.95 10.99 3.87
CA ASN A 549 16.94 9.70 4.57
C ASN A 549 17.86 8.67 3.88
N GLN A 550 17.84 8.58 2.55
CA GLN A 550 18.75 7.70 1.80
C GLN A 550 20.22 8.01 2.14
N VAL A 551 20.60 9.30 2.16
CA VAL A 551 21.95 9.72 2.55
C VAL A 551 22.24 9.37 4.02
N ALA A 552 21.29 9.61 4.94
CA ALA A 552 21.45 9.31 6.36
C ALA A 552 21.64 7.81 6.64
N ILE A 553 20.84 6.93 6.03
CA ILE A 553 20.91 5.48 6.20
C ILE A 553 22.26 4.93 5.70
N ALA A 554 22.70 5.39 4.53
CA ALA A 554 24.01 5.00 4.01
C ALA A 554 25.16 5.54 4.87
N LYS A 555 25.06 6.78 5.38
CA LYS A 555 26.04 7.40 6.30
C LYS A 555 26.12 6.69 7.66
N ALA A 556 25.02 6.12 8.16
CA ALA A 556 25.02 5.28 9.36
C ALA A 556 25.72 3.92 9.15
N GLY A 557 26.09 3.58 7.91
CA GLY A 557 26.78 2.34 7.57
C GLY A 557 25.85 1.14 7.45
N ALA A 558 24.64 1.33 6.93
CA ALA A 558 23.70 0.24 6.66
C ALA A 558 24.19 -0.72 5.56
N VAL A 559 24.85 -0.17 4.53
CA VAL A 559 25.14 -0.89 3.28
C VAL A 559 25.84 -2.24 3.47
N PRO A 560 26.94 -2.38 4.25
CA PRO A 560 27.60 -3.69 4.41
C PRO A 560 26.71 -4.74 5.09
N ALA A 561 25.83 -4.33 6.01
CA ALA A 561 24.89 -5.23 6.68
C ALA A 561 23.75 -5.65 5.72
N LEU A 562 23.23 -4.73 4.91
CA LEU A 562 22.24 -5.04 3.87
C LEU A 562 22.82 -5.99 2.80
N VAL A 563 24.07 -5.79 2.38
CA VAL A 563 24.78 -6.68 1.44
C VAL A 563 24.93 -8.10 2.00
N LYS A 564 25.14 -8.24 3.32
CA LYS A 564 25.14 -9.55 4.00
C LYS A 564 23.73 -10.18 4.04
N LEU A 565 22.67 -9.40 4.19
CA LEU A 565 21.28 -9.88 4.26
C LEU A 565 20.68 -10.26 2.90
N ILE A 566 21.22 -9.77 1.78
CA ILE A 566 20.84 -10.26 0.44
C ILE A 566 21.63 -11.50 -0.02
N ALA A 567 22.51 -12.05 0.82
CA ALA A 567 23.23 -13.28 0.51
C ALA A 567 22.29 -14.50 0.52
N ALA A 568 22.64 -15.53 -0.26
CA ALA A 568 21.82 -16.74 -0.46
C ALA A 568 21.51 -17.55 0.83
N SER A 569 22.21 -17.28 1.94
CA SER A 569 21.97 -17.90 3.25
C SER A 569 20.90 -17.21 4.10
N ALA A 570 20.35 -16.07 3.68
CA ALA A 570 19.29 -15.35 4.39
C ALA A 570 17.89 -15.86 4.01
N SER A 571 16.89 -15.57 4.85
CA SER A 571 15.49 -15.84 4.53
C SER A 571 14.98 -14.97 3.38
N GLN A 572 13.99 -15.46 2.63
CA GLN A 572 13.43 -14.74 1.47
C GLN A 572 12.93 -13.34 1.83
N SER A 573 12.17 -13.18 2.93
CA SER A 573 11.66 -11.86 3.34
C SER A 573 12.78 -10.88 3.72
N CYS A 574 13.83 -11.34 4.41
CA CYS A 574 15.03 -10.53 4.67
C CYS A 574 15.73 -10.11 3.37
N GLN A 575 15.80 -10.99 2.36
CA GLN A 575 16.36 -10.65 1.05
C GLN A 575 15.49 -9.63 0.30
N GLU A 576 14.16 -9.76 0.35
CA GLU A 576 13.21 -8.83 -0.28
C GLU A 576 13.36 -7.42 0.29
N GLU A 577 13.32 -7.28 1.62
CA GLU A 577 13.48 -5.97 2.26
C GLU A 577 14.90 -5.40 2.14
N ALA A 578 15.95 -6.20 2.33
CA ALA A 578 17.31 -5.70 2.20
C ALA A 578 17.65 -5.29 0.75
N SER A 579 17.14 -6.00 -0.26
CA SER A 579 17.28 -5.60 -1.66
C SER A 579 16.46 -4.37 -2.02
N GLY A 580 15.25 -4.23 -1.47
CA GLY A 580 14.41 -3.03 -1.61
C GLY A 580 15.07 -1.80 -1.01
N THR A 581 15.63 -1.91 0.20
CA THR A 581 16.46 -0.85 0.80
C THR A 581 17.64 -0.49 -0.12
N LEU A 582 18.40 -1.46 -0.62
CA LEU A 582 19.55 -1.20 -1.51
C LEU A 582 19.13 -0.50 -2.82
N MET A 583 17.99 -0.86 -3.41
CA MET A 583 17.42 -0.20 -4.58
C MET A 583 17.09 1.27 -4.30
N ASN A 584 16.44 1.56 -3.17
CA ASN A 584 16.09 2.92 -2.75
C ASN A 584 17.34 3.75 -2.42
N LEU A 585 18.35 3.16 -1.75
CA LEU A 585 19.63 3.82 -1.49
C LEU A 585 20.40 4.14 -2.78
N ALA A 586 20.28 3.31 -3.82
CA ALA A 586 20.95 3.51 -5.11
C ALA A 586 20.38 4.66 -5.93
N ALA A 587 19.13 5.08 -5.67
CA ALA A 587 18.51 6.22 -6.34
C ALA A 587 19.24 7.55 -6.03
N CYS A 588 19.83 7.68 -4.83
CA CYS A 588 20.65 8.83 -4.46
C CYS A 588 22.06 8.73 -5.04
N GLU A 589 22.45 9.75 -5.81
CA GLU A 589 23.78 9.90 -6.39
C GLU A 589 24.91 9.81 -5.35
N ALA A 590 24.76 10.48 -4.20
CA ALA A 590 25.74 10.49 -3.11
C ALA A 590 25.98 9.10 -2.44
N ASN A 591 25.21 8.08 -2.80
CA ASN A 591 25.31 6.72 -2.26
C ASN A 591 25.86 5.68 -3.23
N LYS A 592 25.82 5.91 -4.55
CA LYS A 592 26.25 4.93 -5.57
C LYS A 592 27.68 4.44 -5.33
N ALA A 593 28.62 5.35 -5.08
CA ALA A 593 30.00 5.02 -4.74
C ALA A 593 30.14 4.14 -3.49
N LYS A 594 29.31 4.37 -2.45
CA LYS A 594 29.30 3.55 -1.23
C LYS A 594 28.76 2.14 -1.49
N LEU A 595 27.74 2.01 -2.35
CA LEU A 595 27.16 0.71 -2.73
C LEU A 595 28.16 -0.14 -3.53
N VAL A 596 28.85 0.47 -4.49
CA VAL A 596 29.89 -0.20 -5.29
C VAL A 596 31.09 -0.59 -4.43
N THR A 597 31.62 0.32 -3.61
CA THR A 597 32.79 0.03 -2.75
C THR A 597 32.50 -0.96 -1.62
N ALA A 598 31.26 -1.06 -1.14
CA ALA A 598 30.82 -2.08 -0.19
C ALA A 598 30.55 -3.46 -0.85
N GLY A 599 30.74 -3.59 -2.17
CA GLY A 599 30.59 -4.87 -2.87
C GLY A 599 29.14 -5.30 -3.09
N ALA A 600 28.19 -4.36 -3.22
CA ALA A 600 26.77 -4.71 -3.43
C ALA A 600 26.50 -5.37 -4.79
N VAL A 601 27.32 -5.10 -5.82
CA VAL A 601 27.06 -5.54 -7.19
C VAL A 601 26.98 -7.08 -7.35
N PRO A 602 27.95 -7.90 -6.90
CA PRO A 602 27.89 -9.35 -7.14
C PRO A 602 26.70 -10.06 -6.45
N PRO A 603 26.32 -9.77 -5.20
CA PRO A 603 25.12 -10.34 -4.59
C PRO A 603 23.82 -9.90 -5.28
N LEU A 604 23.71 -8.64 -5.74
CA LEU A 604 22.57 -8.20 -6.54
C LEU A 604 22.49 -8.97 -7.87
N VAL A 605 23.61 -9.21 -8.54
CA VAL A 605 23.64 -10.03 -9.78
C VAL A 605 23.26 -11.49 -9.51
N ALA A 606 23.62 -12.06 -8.35
CA ALA A 606 23.18 -13.40 -7.96
C ALA A 606 21.66 -13.48 -7.79
N LEU A 607 21.04 -12.50 -7.12
CA LEU A 607 19.58 -12.43 -6.94
C LEU A 607 18.81 -12.41 -8.27
N LEU A 608 19.35 -11.82 -9.34
CA LEU A 608 18.72 -11.88 -10.67
C LEU A 608 18.47 -13.32 -11.16
N SER A 609 19.27 -14.29 -10.69
CA SER A 609 19.14 -15.69 -11.09
C SER A 609 18.45 -16.55 -10.03
N SER A 610 18.71 -16.31 -8.74
CA SER A 610 18.24 -17.18 -7.63
C SER A 610 17.03 -16.62 -6.86
N GLY A 611 16.65 -15.37 -7.08
CA GLY A 611 15.65 -14.66 -6.28
C GLY A 611 14.18 -14.99 -6.58
N THR A 612 13.32 -14.58 -5.67
CA THR A 612 11.88 -14.32 -5.90
C THR A 612 11.70 -13.20 -6.94
N ASP A 613 10.49 -13.02 -7.46
CA ASP A 613 10.24 -11.97 -8.45
C ASP A 613 10.43 -10.56 -7.85
N ALA A 614 10.07 -10.35 -6.58
CA ALA A 614 10.35 -9.11 -5.85
C ALA A 614 11.86 -8.84 -5.69
N THR A 615 12.66 -9.83 -5.25
CA THR A 615 14.13 -9.65 -5.16
C THR A 615 14.78 -9.43 -6.54
N LYS A 616 14.26 -10.03 -7.62
CA LYS A 616 14.73 -9.76 -9.00
C LYS A 616 14.41 -8.34 -9.45
N GLU A 617 13.20 -7.85 -9.20
CA GLU A 617 12.79 -6.47 -9.49
C GLU A 617 13.64 -5.45 -8.71
N HIS A 618 13.86 -5.69 -7.42
CA HIS A 618 14.73 -4.88 -6.58
C HIS A 618 16.19 -4.92 -7.05
N ALA A 619 16.72 -6.10 -7.38
CA ALA A 619 18.09 -6.24 -7.85
C ALA A 619 18.33 -5.56 -9.20
N ALA A 620 17.42 -5.76 -10.18
CA ALA A 620 17.51 -5.10 -11.47
C ALA A 620 17.37 -3.56 -11.33
N GLY A 621 16.44 -3.09 -10.51
CA GLY A 621 16.28 -1.67 -10.18
C GLY A 621 17.50 -1.06 -9.49
N ALA A 622 18.10 -1.77 -8.53
CA ALA A 622 19.32 -1.32 -7.84
C ALA A 622 20.50 -1.21 -8.81
N LEU A 623 20.69 -2.21 -9.69
CA LEU A 623 21.75 -2.20 -10.70
C LEU A 623 21.53 -1.09 -11.75
N ALA A 624 20.29 -0.86 -12.18
CA ALA A 624 19.93 0.27 -13.04
C ALA A 624 20.28 1.61 -12.38
N ASN A 625 19.86 1.81 -11.13
CA ASN A 625 20.13 3.03 -10.37
C ASN A 625 21.64 3.28 -10.19
N ILE A 626 22.43 2.24 -9.86
CA ILE A 626 23.89 2.33 -9.76
C ILE A 626 24.53 2.67 -11.14
N ALA A 627 24.06 2.03 -12.22
CA ALA A 627 24.57 2.26 -13.58
C ALA A 627 24.24 3.66 -14.14
N ASN A 628 23.16 4.29 -13.67
CA ASN A 628 22.68 5.57 -14.20
C ASN A 628 23.73 6.68 -14.04
N GLY A 629 24.30 7.11 -15.17
CA GLY A 629 25.25 8.21 -15.26
C GLY A 629 26.73 7.86 -15.00
N HIS A 630 27.07 6.59 -14.79
CA HIS A 630 28.43 6.16 -14.39
C HIS A 630 29.00 5.07 -15.27
N ASP A 631 29.90 5.43 -16.19
CA ASP A 631 30.56 4.51 -17.12
C ASP A 631 31.37 3.41 -16.39
N ASP A 632 32.14 3.77 -15.36
CA ASP A 632 32.89 2.83 -14.52
C ASP A 632 31.99 1.82 -13.81
N TYR A 633 30.80 2.24 -13.38
CA TYR A 633 29.84 1.37 -12.70
C TYR A 633 29.11 0.46 -13.70
N GLN A 634 28.77 0.98 -14.90
CA GLN A 634 28.26 0.17 -16.00
C GLN A 634 29.27 -0.92 -16.42
N ALA A 635 30.56 -0.60 -16.46
CA ALA A 635 31.63 -1.58 -16.72
C ALA A 635 31.77 -2.60 -15.59
N THR A 636 31.65 -2.18 -14.33
CA THR A 636 31.72 -3.05 -13.15
C THR A 636 30.55 -4.04 -13.10
N ILE A 637 29.33 -3.56 -13.35
CA ILE A 637 28.10 -4.37 -13.39
C ILE A 637 28.15 -5.37 -14.57
N GLY A 638 28.63 -4.92 -15.74
CA GLY A 638 28.88 -5.79 -16.90
C GLY A 638 29.83 -6.94 -16.58
N LYS A 639 31.01 -6.62 -16.03
CA LYS A 639 32.04 -7.60 -15.63
C LYS A 639 31.57 -8.57 -14.55
N ALA A 640 30.63 -8.18 -13.69
CA ALA A 640 30.00 -9.06 -12.71
C ALA A 640 29.03 -10.08 -13.32
N GLY A 641 28.76 -10.01 -14.64
CA GLY A 641 27.90 -10.96 -15.36
C GLY A 641 26.42 -10.56 -15.45
N ALA A 642 26.07 -9.34 -15.01
CA ALA A 642 24.67 -8.87 -14.94
C ALA A 642 23.92 -9.00 -16.28
N VAL A 643 24.58 -8.67 -17.39
CA VAL A 643 23.97 -8.65 -18.73
C VAL A 643 23.30 -9.98 -19.08
N LYS A 644 23.97 -11.11 -18.84
CA LYS A 644 23.41 -12.44 -19.13
C LYS A 644 22.18 -12.74 -18.27
N ALA A 645 22.23 -12.41 -16.98
CA ALA A 645 21.11 -12.63 -16.07
C ALA A 645 19.91 -11.74 -16.41
N LEU A 646 20.14 -10.45 -16.69
CA LEU A 646 19.09 -9.51 -17.11
C LEU A 646 18.42 -9.93 -18.42
N VAL A 647 19.20 -10.37 -19.42
CA VAL A 647 18.64 -10.90 -20.68
C VAL A 647 17.81 -12.16 -20.45
N SER A 648 18.19 -13.04 -19.51
CA SER A 648 17.37 -14.19 -19.12
C SER A 648 16.06 -13.80 -18.44
N LEU A 649 16.03 -12.69 -17.68
CA LEU A 649 14.83 -12.20 -17.01
C LEU A 649 13.81 -11.53 -17.93
N LEU A 650 14.18 -11.16 -19.17
CA LEU A 650 13.24 -10.60 -20.14
C LEU A 650 12.07 -11.54 -20.45
N ASP A 651 12.29 -12.86 -20.37
CA ASP A 651 11.29 -13.89 -20.61
C ASP A 651 10.33 -14.13 -19.42
N ALA A 652 10.50 -13.41 -18.30
CA ALA A 652 9.61 -13.51 -17.16
C ALA A 652 8.21 -12.96 -17.51
N THR A 653 7.25 -13.85 -17.75
CA THR A 653 5.83 -13.53 -17.97
C THR A 653 5.11 -13.30 -16.63
N GLY A 654 5.59 -12.34 -15.83
CA GLY A 654 5.19 -12.11 -14.44
C GLY A 654 3.67 -12.13 -14.22
N SER A 655 3.25 -12.69 -13.08
CA SER A 655 1.86 -13.07 -12.75
C SER A 655 0.88 -11.92 -12.46
N SER A 656 1.23 -10.68 -12.82
CA SER A 656 0.44 -9.47 -12.56
C SER A 656 -0.29 -8.97 -13.82
N GLU A 657 -1.37 -8.22 -13.62
CA GLU A 657 -2.21 -7.71 -14.72
C GLU A 657 -1.39 -6.81 -15.70
N PRO A 658 -1.77 -6.72 -16.99
CA PRO A 658 -1.00 -6.03 -18.04
C PRO A 658 -0.85 -4.49 -17.92
N THR A 659 -0.98 -3.92 -16.72
CA THR A 659 -1.16 -2.49 -16.48
C THR A 659 -0.15 -1.89 -15.49
N VAL A 660 0.84 -2.65 -14.99
CA VAL A 660 1.84 -2.15 -14.03
C VAL A 660 3.25 -2.14 -14.61
N ALA A 661 3.83 -0.94 -14.76
CA ALA A 661 5.19 -0.70 -15.26
C ALA A 661 6.33 -1.09 -14.26
N ASN A 662 6.15 -2.17 -13.49
CA ASN A 662 7.10 -2.60 -12.46
C ASN A 662 7.54 -4.06 -12.54
N GLY A 663 7.02 -4.87 -13.47
CA GLY A 663 7.37 -6.29 -13.55
C GLY A 663 8.86 -6.56 -13.78
N VAL A 664 9.34 -7.72 -13.31
CA VAL A 664 10.71 -8.26 -13.50
C VAL A 664 11.32 -7.94 -14.87
N ALA A 665 10.60 -8.22 -15.96
CA ALA A 665 11.09 -7.99 -17.32
C ALA A 665 11.28 -6.50 -17.66
N ALA A 666 10.41 -5.61 -17.15
CA ALA A 666 10.54 -4.16 -17.32
C ALA A 666 11.77 -3.64 -16.58
N ARG A 667 11.95 -4.02 -15.31
CA ARG A 667 13.15 -3.65 -14.53
C ARG A 667 14.44 -4.19 -15.15
N ALA A 668 14.40 -5.40 -15.69
CA ALA A 668 15.52 -5.98 -16.43
C ALA A 668 15.85 -5.18 -17.71
N ALA A 669 14.82 -4.77 -18.46
CA ALA A 669 14.99 -3.91 -19.63
C ALA A 669 15.51 -2.50 -19.28
N SER A 670 15.04 -1.86 -18.20
CA SER A 670 15.59 -0.58 -17.72
C SER A 670 17.08 -0.66 -17.34
N ALA A 671 17.48 -1.76 -16.71
CA ALA A 671 18.89 -2.01 -16.41
C ALA A 671 19.71 -2.22 -17.69
N LEU A 672 19.19 -2.96 -18.67
CA LEU A 672 19.84 -3.15 -19.96
C LEU A 672 19.93 -1.84 -20.77
N LEU A 673 18.92 -0.97 -20.75
CA LEU A 673 18.95 0.38 -21.34
C LEU A 673 20.21 1.14 -20.89
N LEU A 674 20.45 1.21 -19.57
CA LEU A 674 21.58 1.94 -19.02
C LEU A 674 22.92 1.23 -19.24
N LEU A 675 22.96 -0.11 -19.15
CA LEU A 675 24.19 -0.86 -19.40
C LEU A 675 24.60 -0.83 -20.87
N CYS A 676 23.65 -0.83 -21.82
CA CYS A 676 23.89 -0.78 -23.26
C CYS A 676 24.41 0.57 -23.76
N LEU A 677 24.50 1.61 -22.92
CA LEU A 677 25.27 2.82 -23.27
C LEU A 677 26.73 2.48 -23.58
N ARG A 678 27.28 1.45 -22.95
CA ARG A 678 28.60 0.91 -23.26
C ARG A 678 28.55 -0.16 -24.35
N LYS A 679 29.53 -0.09 -25.26
CA LYS A 679 29.70 -1.06 -26.34
C LYS A 679 30.04 -2.48 -25.85
N ASP A 680 30.90 -2.63 -24.84
CA ASP A 680 31.28 -3.96 -24.32
C ASP A 680 30.09 -4.71 -23.69
N ASN A 681 29.23 -4.00 -22.97
CA ASN A 681 27.94 -4.51 -22.50
C ASN A 681 27.00 -4.84 -23.68
N GLY A 682 26.94 -3.99 -24.71
CA GLY A 682 26.16 -4.27 -25.93
C GLY A 682 26.65 -5.52 -26.68
N ASP A 683 27.96 -5.73 -26.76
CA ASP A 683 28.57 -6.95 -27.31
C ASP A 683 28.24 -8.18 -26.44
N ALA A 684 28.20 -8.03 -25.12
CA ALA A 684 27.75 -9.08 -24.21
C ALA A 684 26.24 -9.41 -24.36
N VAL A 685 25.37 -8.44 -24.62
CA VAL A 685 23.93 -8.67 -24.93
C VAL A 685 23.80 -9.53 -26.20
N LYS A 686 24.58 -9.21 -27.24
CA LYS A 686 24.55 -9.95 -28.51
C LYS A 686 25.07 -11.39 -28.37
N ALA A 687 26.07 -11.62 -27.53
CA ALA A 687 26.60 -12.95 -27.24
C ALA A 687 25.59 -13.91 -26.56
N VAL A 688 24.45 -13.40 -26.06
CA VAL A 688 23.38 -14.18 -25.42
C VAL A 688 22.02 -14.04 -26.11
N ASP A 689 22.01 -13.68 -27.41
CA ASP A 689 20.81 -13.47 -28.24
C ASP A 689 19.84 -12.40 -27.70
N GLY A 690 20.38 -11.41 -26.98
CA GLY A 690 19.56 -10.43 -26.27
C GLY A 690 18.78 -9.47 -27.17
N ILE A 691 19.17 -9.27 -28.42
CA ILE A 691 18.37 -8.48 -29.39
C ILE A 691 17.03 -9.17 -29.67
N ALA A 692 17.03 -10.49 -29.87
CA ALA A 692 15.80 -11.25 -30.08
C ALA A 692 14.91 -11.21 -28.83
N LYS A 693 15.51 -11.37 -27.63
CA LYS A 693 14.77 -11.32 -26.36
C LYS A 693 14.20 -9.94 -26.03
N LEU A 694 14.94 -8.86 -26.29
CA LEU A 694 14.44 -7.49 -26.16
C LEU A 694 13.29 -7.22 -27.14
N THR A 695 13.41 -7.73 -28.37
CA THR A 695 12.34 -7.63 -29.37
C THR A 695 11.09 -8.40 -28.94
N GLU A 696 11.24 -9.58 -28.31
CA GLU A 696 10.10 -10.34 -27.79
C GLU A 696 9.50 -9.70 -26.53
N ALA A 697 10.31 -9.11 -25.66
CA ALA A 697 9.84 -8.29 -24.54
C ALA A 697 9.02 -7.08 -25.03
N LEU A 698 9.48 -6.40 -26.08
CA LEU A 698 8.79 -5.28 -26.71
C LEU A 698 7.41 -5.71 -27.28
N LYS A 699 7.33 -6.87 -27.95
CA LYS A 699 6.06 -7.46 -28.41
C LYS A 699 5.08 -7.75 -27.27
N ARG A 700 5.60 -8.14 -26.10
CA ARG A 700 4.81 -8.37 -24.88
C ARG A 700 4.39 -7.07 -24.17
N GLY A 701 4.78 -5.90 -24.68
CA GLY A 701 4.44 -4.59 -24.13
C GLY A 701 5.45 -4.02 -23.12
N VAL A 702 6.61 -4.66 -22.93
CA VAL A 702 7.69 -4.12 -22.09
C VAL A 702 8.31 -2.92 -22.82
N SER A 703 7.94 -1.72 -22.40
CA SER A 703 8.24 -0.51 -23.17
C SER A 703 9.73 -0.14 -23.10
N GLU A 704 10.34 -0.37 -21.94
CA GLU A 704 11.74 -0.10 -21.60
C GLU A 704 12.74 -0.93 -22.44
N ALA A 705 12.24 -1.95 -23.16
CA ALA A 705 13.03 -2.68 -24.14
C ALA A 705 13.36 -1.82 -25.37
N ALA A 706 12.54 -0.82 -25.70
CA ALA A 706 12.81 0.14 -26.77
C ALA A 706 14.09 0.94 -26.46
N GLY A 707 14.28 1.41 -25.23
CA GLY A 707 15.49 2.11 -24.79
C GLY A 707 16.76 1.27 -24.86
N ALA A 708 16.68 -0.03 -24.52
CA ALA A 708 17.82 -0.94 -24.70
C ALA A 708 18.16 -1.14 -26.19
N LEU A 709 17.15 -1.32 -27.06
CA LEU A 709 17.34 -1.43 -28.51
C LEU A 709 17.88 -0.12 -29.11
N MET A 710 17.43 1.04 -28.62
CA MET A 710 17.94 2.37 -29.00
C MET A 710 19.45 2.47 -28.78
N ASN A 711 19.94 2.08 -27.60
CA ASN A 711 21.37 2.15 -27.30
C ASN A 711 22.17 1.08 -28.05
N LEU A 712 21.61 -0.10 -28.31
CA LEU A 712 22.25 -1.11 -29.16
C LEU A 712 22.40 -0.64 -30.62
N ALA A 713 21.43 0.11 -31.15
CA ALA A 713 21.47 0.66 -32.51
C ALA A 713 22.56 1.74 -32.72
N LEU A 714 23.15 2.29 -31.65
CA LEU A 714 24.27 3.23 -31.72
C LEU A 714 25.62 2.55 -32.05
N HIS A 715 25.80 1.28 -31.70
CA HIS A 715 27.14 0.66 -31.67
C HIS A 715 27.66 0.23 -33.04
N SER A 716 26.79 -0.28 -33.93
CA SER A 716 27.19 -0.66 -35.29
C SER A 716 26.01 -0.84 -36.25
N LYS A 717 26.29 -0.73 -37.56
CA LYS A 717 25.31 -1.05 -38.61
C LYS A 717 24.82 -2.50 -38.57
N THR A 718 25.68 -3.42 -38.15
CA THR A 718 25.31 -4.84 -37.95
C THR A 718 24.21 -4.98 -36.90
N ASP A 719 24.30 -4.21 -35.82
CA ASP A 719 23.35 -4.23 -34.72
C ASP A 719 22.01 -3.60 -35.16
N GLN A 720 22.07 -2.47 -35.89
CA GLN A 720 20.89 -1.88 -36.55
C GLN A 720 20.16 -2.90 -37.44
N SER A 721 20.90 -3.59 -38.33
CA SER A 721 20.32 -4.63 -39.21
C SER A 721 19.78 -5.84 -38.43
N ALA A 722 20.38 -6.20 -37.29
CA ALA A 722 19.89 -7.28 -36.44
C ALA A 722 18.56 -6.92 -35.76
N ILE A 723 18.43 -5.69 -35.26
CA ILE A 723 17.19 -5.17 -34.65
C ILE A 723 16.04 -5.14 -35.68
N LEU A 724 16.32 -4.71 -36.92
CA LEU A 724 15.33 -4.74 -38.00
C LEU A 724 14.91 -6.17 -38.36
N ARG A 725 15.87 -7.08 -38.55
CA ARG A 725 15.57 -8.50 -38.85
C ARG A 725 14.87 -9.24 -37.71
N GLY A 726 15.06 -8.83 -36.46
CA GLY A 726 14.35 -9.37 -35.29
C GLY A 726 12.85 -9.03 -35.27
N GLY A 727 12.40 -8.06 -36.06
CA GLY A 727 11.00 -7.62 -36.12
C GLY A 727 10.62 -6.62 -35.03
N ALA A 728 11.56 -5.84 -34.50
CA ALA A 728 11.24 -4.79 -33.51
C ALA A 728 10.47 -3.60 -34.11
N LEU A 729 10.70 -3.33 -35.40
CA LEU A 729 10.24 -2.11 -36.07
C LEU A 729 8.72 -1.85 -36.00
N PRO A 730 7.81 -2.82 -36.26
CA PRO A 730 6.37 -2.57 -36.15
C PRO A 730 5.95 -2.09 -34.76
N HIS A 731 6.56 -2.64 -33.71
CA HIS A 731 6.25 -2.31 -32.32
C HIS A 731 6.85 -0.98 -31.87
N LEU A 732 8.02 -0.61 -32.40
CA LEU A 732 8.57 0.75 -32.24
C LEU A 732 7.64 1.79 -32.90
N VAL A 733 7.15 1.53 -34.12
CA VAL A 733 6.22 2.43 -34.83
C VAL A 733 4.88 2.54 -34.12
N GLU A 734 4.34 1.44 -33.60
CA GLU A 734 3.14 1.46 -32.77
C GLU A 734 3.33 2.32 -31.51
N MET A 735 4.47 2.15 -30.82
CA MET A 735 4.80 2.87 -29.59
C MET A 735 4.91 4.39 -29.78
N LEU A 736 5.40 4.87 -30.93
CA LEU A 736 5.38 6.30 -31.28
C LEU A 736 3.96 6.90 -31.16
N SER A 737 2.93 6.13 -31.49
CA SER A 737 1.54 6.59 -31.51
C SER A 737 0.78 6.30 -30.21
N SER A 738 1.07 5.16 -29.55
CA SER A 738 0.22 4.60 -28.49
C SER A 738 0.84 4.59 -27.09
N GLY A 739 2.18 4.76 -27.00
CA GLY A 739 3.00 4.59 -25.80
C GLY A 739 2.92 5.73 -24.78
N THR A 740 3.68 5.57 -23.69
CA THR A 740 3.91 6.63 -22.68
C THR A 740 4.88 7.68 -23.23
N PRO A 741 4.97 8.90 -22.65
CA PRO A 741 5.96 9.89 -23.06
C PRO A 741 7.40 9.36 -23.13
N ALA A 742 7.81 8.55 -22.14
CA ALA A 742 9.12 7.92 -22.12
C ALA A 742 9.26 6.85 -23.23
N GLY A 743 8.26 6.00 -23.45
CA GLY A 743 8.27 5.03 -24.54
C GLY A 743 8.27 5.67 -25.93
N GLN A 744 7.57 6.81 -26.11
CA GLN A 744 7.61 7.58 -27.36
C GLN A 744 8.99 8.17 -27.61
N GLU A 745 9.67 8.66 -26.57
CA GLU A 745 11.06 9.12 -26.63
C GLU A 745 12.00 7.96 -27.00
N GLU A 746 11.99 6.86 -26.24
CA GLU A 746 12.80 5.67 -26.52
C GLU A 746 12.58 5.08 -27.92
N ALA A 747 11.32 5.03 -28.41
CA ALA A 747 11.00 4.56 -29.75
C ALA A 747 11.45 5.54 -30.85
N ALA A 748 11.32 6.85 -30.65
CA ALA A 748 11.80 7.86 -31.59
C ALA A 748 13.33 7.83 -31.69
N GLY A 749 14.03 7.75 -30.55
CA GLY A 749 15.47 7.57 -30.47
C GLY A 749 15.95 6.25 -31.08
N ALA A 750 15.24 5.14 -30.86
CA ALA A 750 15.55 3.87 -31.51
C ALA A 750 15.47 3.99 -33.03
N ILE A 751 14.40 4.57 -33.57
CA ILE A 751 14.22 4.75 -35.01
C ILE A 751 15.28 5.72 -35.58
N MET A 752 15.56 6.83 -34.90
CA MET A 752 16.63 7.78 -35.24
C MET A 752 17.99 7.09 -35.43
N ASN A 753 18.33 6.18 -34.52
CA ASN A 753 19.58 5.41 -34.56
C ASN A 753 19.55 4.34 -35.67
N LEU A 754 18.42 3.64 -35.86
CA LEU A 754 18.28 2.62 -36.90
C LEU A 754 18.46 3.17 -38.33
N VAL A 755 18.02 4.40 -38.59
CA VAL A 755 18.18 5.05 -39.91
C VAL A 755 19.51 5.81 -40.07
N SER A 756 20.37 5.82 -39.04
CA SER A 756 21.65 6.55 -39.09
C SER A 756 22.68 5.87 -39.99
N GLY A 757 22.90 6.45 -41.18
CA GLY A 757 23.98 6.06 -42.09
C GLY A 757 23.77 4.75 -42.87
N ALA A 758 22.54 4.25 -42.98
CA ALA A 758 22.19 3.05 -43.73
C ALA A 758 20.91 3.26 -44.58
N ALA A 759 21.07 3.43 -45.90
CA ALA A 759 19.95 3.72 -46.81
C ALA A 759 18.92 2.57 -46.90
N GLU A 760 19.39 1.32 -46.78
CA GLU A 760 18.52 0.13 -46.71
C GLU A 760 17.56 0.20 -45.51
N ASN A 761 18.05 0.71 -44.36
CA ASN A 761 17.24 0.88 -43.15
C ASN A 761 16.23 2.01 -43.29
N GLN A 762 16.58 3.12 -43.97
CA GLN A 762 15.64 4.23 -44.23
C GLN A 762 14.38 3.72 -44.93
N LYS A 763 14.55 2.92 -46.00
CA LYS A 763 13.43 2.35 -46.75
C LYS A 763 12.56 1.43 -45.88
N ALA A 764 13.18 0.51 -45.15
CA ALA A 764 12.44 -0.41 -44.26
C ALA A 764 11.60 0.35 -43.20
N VAL A 765 12.16 1.41 -42.60
CA VAL A 765 11.48 2.26 -41.61
C VAL A 765 10.33 3.07 -42.23
N ALA A 766 10.50 3.59 -43.44
CA ALA A 766 9.44 4.29 -44.15
C ALA A 766 8.31 3.35 -44.59
N ASP A 767 8.65 2.19 -45.16
CA ASP A 767 7.69 1.16 -45.60
C ASP A 767 6.90 0.57 -44.41
N ALA A 768 7.46 0.57 -43.20
CA ALA A 768 6.76 0.23 -41.94
C ALA A 768 5.82 1.34 -41.40
N GLY A 769 5.71 2.48 -42.08
CA GLY A 769 4.76 3.54 -41.74
C GLY A 769 5.22 4.53 -40.66
N ALA A 770 6.52 4.58 -40.32
CA ALA A 770 7.04 5.44 -39.24
C ALA A 770 6.86 6.96 -39.47
N VAL A 771 6.77 7.40 -40.74
CA VAL A 771 6.78 8.83 -41.13
C VAL A 771 5.67 9.63 -40.45
N LEU A 772 4.40 9.20 -40.54
CA LEU A 772 3.28 9.97 -40.00
C LEU A 772 3.30 10.05 -38.45
N PRO A 773 3.53 8.95 -37.70
CA PRO A 773 3.77 9.02 -36.26
C PRO A 773 4.89 9.97 -35.84
N LEU A 774 6.04 9.94 -36.52
CA LEU A 774 7.15 10.86 -36.24
C LEU A 774 6.75 12.33 -36.47
N VAL A 775 6.04 12.64 -37.56
CA VAL A 775 5.53 14.01 -37.82
C VAL A 775 4.51 14.44 -36.76
N MET A 776 3.61 13.55 -36.33
CA MET A 776 2.69 13.85 -35.23
C MET A 776 3.41 14.17 -33.92
N LEU A 777 4.55 13.52 -33.63
CA LEU A 777 5.35 13.80 -32.45
C LEU A 777 6.00 15.19 -32.47
N LEU A 778 6.36 15.76 -33.62
CA LEU A 778 6.87 17.14 -33.71
C LEU A 778 5.88 18.15 -33.08
N SER A 779 4.60 18.01 -33.42
CA SER A 779 3.52 18.86 -32.91
C SER A 779 3.09 18.46 -31.49
N PHE A 780 2.81 17.17 -31.27
CA PHE A 780 2.08 16.67 -30.09
C PHE A 780 2.93 15.86 -29.09
N GLY A 781 4.24 15.70 -29.34
CA GLY A 781 5.17 15.06 -28.42
C GLY A 781 5.20 15.76 -27.06
N ALA A 782 5.17 14.99 -25.99
CA ALA A 782 4.98 15.52 -24.64
C ALA A 782 6.25 16.16 -24.04
N THR A 783 7.45 15.70 -24.44
CA THR A 783 8.74 16.26 -24.00
C THR A 783 9.47 16.93 -25.17
N PRO A 784 10.36 17.90 -24.91
CA PRO A 784 11.26 18.43 -25.94
C PRO A 784 12.17 17.36 -26.54
N ALA A 785 12.59 16.37 -25.76
CA ALA A 785 13.46 15.28 -26.21
C ALA A 785 12.76 14.35 -27.21
N THR A 786 11.47 14.00 -26.98
CA THR A 786 10.66 13.26 -27.97
C THR A 786 10.59 14.01 -29.30
N LYS A 787 10.44 15.35 -29.26
CA LYS A 787 10.38 16.20 -30.47
C LYS A 787 11.73 16.30 -31.19
N GLU A 788 12.81 16.44 -30.43
CA GLU A 788 14.19 16.48 -30.93
C GLU A 788 14.54 15.17 -31.66
N GLN A 789 14.30 14.02 -31.03
CA GLN A 789 14.52 12.70 -31.63
C GLN A 789 13.61 12.43 -32.83
N ALA A 790 12.35 12.87 -32.80
CA ALA A 790 11.46 12.74 -33.95
C ALA A 790 11.93 13.57 -35.15
N ALA A 791 12.41 14.80 -34.93
CA ALA A 791 12.98 15.63 -35.98
C ALA A 791 14.28 15.04 -36.54
N ALA A 792 15.17 14.54 -35.67
CA ALA A 792 16.40 13.86 -36.08
C ALA A 792 16.12 12.57 -36.87
N ALA A 793 15.14 11.77 -36.45
CA ALA A 793 14.70 10.57 -37.17
C ALA A 793 14.18 10.91 -38.58
N LEU A 794 13.32 11.92 -38.71
CA LEU A 794 12.83 12.41 -40.01
C LEU A 794 13.96 12.99 -40.87
N GLY A 795 14.90 13.72 -40.28
CA GLY A 795 16.07 14.26 -40.97
C GLY A 795 17.00 13.17 -41.50
N ASN A 796 17.22 12.11 -40.72
CA ASN A 796 17.99 10.93 -41.14
C ASN A 796 17.25 10.11 -42.20
N LEU A 797 15.93 10.01 -42.13
CA LEU A 797 15.07 9.37 -43.14
C LEU A 797 15.10 10.11 -44.49
N ALA A 798 15.08 11.45 -44.47
CA ALA A 798 15.09 12.29 -45.67
C ALA A 798 16.47 12.39 -46.35
N HIS A 799 17.56 12.14 -45.61
CA HIS A 799 18.92 12.38 -46.14
C HIS A 799 19.23 11.48 -47.34
N LYS A 800 19.45 12.12 -48.50
CA LYS A 800 19.74 11.47 -49.79
C LYS A 800 18.66 10.47 -50.24
N ASN A 801 17.40 10.70 -49.89
CA ASN A 801 16.29 9.81 -50.23
C ASN A 801 15.03 10.59 -50.68
N ASP A 802 14.92 10.85 -51.98
CA ASP A 802 13.87 11.70 -52.55
C ASP A 802 12.45 11.15 -52.41
N GLU A 803 12.28 9.81 -52.41
CA GLU A 803 10.97 9.17 -52.21
C GLU A 803 10.47 9.42 -50.78
N ILE A 804 11.33 9.19 -49.79
CA ILE A 804 11.01 9.39 -48.37
C ILE A 804 10.83 10.88 -48.06
N ARG A 805 11.66 11.76 -48.61
CA ARG A 805 11.52 13.21 -48.52
C ARG A 805 10.13 13.68 -48.96
N LYS A 806 9.66 13.24 -50.14
CA LYS A 806 8.31 13.56 -50.65
C LYS A 806 7.20 13.04 -49.74
N SER A 807 7.39 11.87 -49.14
CA SER A 807 6.46 11.30 -48.13
C SER A 807 6.38 12.17 -46.87
N ILE A 808 7.53 12.59 -46.32
CA ILE A 808 7.60 13.45 -45.12
C ILE A 808 6.97 14.84 -45.37
N LEU A 809 7.22 15.42 -46.55
CA LEU A 809 6.60 16.69 -46.97
C LEU A 809 5.08 16.56 -47.14
N SER A 810 4.63 15.46 -47.76
CA SER A 810 3.18 15.16 -47.92
C SER A 810 2.47 14.94 -46.58
N ALA A 811 3.19 14.47 -45.56
CA ALA A 811 2.71 14.36 -44.17
C ALA A 811 2.66 15.70 -43.40
N GLN A 812 2.96 16.83 -44.07
CA GLN A 812 2.92 18.20 -43.50
C GLN A 812 3.92 18.46 -42.37
N ALA A 813 5.14 17.91 -42.48
CA ALA A 813 6.21 18.16 -41.49
C ALA A 813 6.68 19.63 -41.43
N GLY A 814 6.62 20.37 -42.54
CA GLY A 814 7.19 21.72 -42.68
C GLY A 814 6.75 22.72 -41.59
N PRO A 815 5.43 22.97 -41.39
CA PRO A 815 4.96 23.89 -40.36
C PRO A 815 5.37 23.50 -38.94
N ALA A 816 5.36 22.20 -38.61
CA ALA A 816 5.77 21.72 -37.28
C ALA A 816 7.28 21.92 -37.04
N LEU A 817 8.11 21.71 -38.06
CA LEU A 817 9.54 21.99 -37.99
C LEU A 817 9.82 23.51 -37.87
N MET A 818 9.12 24.35 -38.63
CA MET A 818 9.26 25.81 -38.51
C MET A 818 8.87 26.33 -37.12
N GLU A 819 7.87 25.72 -36.46
CA GLU A 819 7.53 26.02 -35.06
C GLU A 819 8.70 25.70 -34.12
N MET A 820 9.41 24.59 -34.33
CA MET A 820 10.58 24.19 -33.53
C MET A 820 11.77 25.15 -33.67
N LEU A 821 11.90 25.88 -34.79
CA LEU A 821 12.96 26.87 -35.00
C LEU A 821 12.73 28.18 -34.22
N LYS A 822 11.53 28.43 -33.69
CA LYS A 822 11.26 29.66 -32.95
C LYS A 822 12.11 29.77 -31.68
N PRO A 823 12.52 30.98 -31.26
CA PRO A 823 13.21 31.18 -29.99
C PRO A 823 12.31 30.75 -28.83
N VAL A 824 12.84 29.89 -27.94
CA VAL A 824 12.16 29.58 -26.67
C VAL A 824 12.17 30.85 -25.81
N THR A 825 11.01 31.46 -25.63
CA THR A 825 10.84 32.56 -24.67
C THR A 825 10.96 32.02 -23.26
N GLU A 826 12.00 32.42 -22.52
CA GLU A 826 12.16 32.03 -21.12
C GLU A 826 11.00 32.58 -20.27
N SER A 827 10.07 31.69 -19.91
CA SER A 827 9.07 31.98 -18.88
C SER A 827 9.77 32.12 -17.53
N LYS A 828 9.84 33.35 -17.01
CA LYS A 828 10.27 33.63 -15.63
C LYS A 828 9.19 33.22 -14.62
N THR A 829 8.94 31.92 -14.47
CA THR A 829 8.15 31.39 -13.35
C THR A 829 9.06 31.09 -12.17
N ALA A 830 8.83 31.78 -11.06
CA ALA A 830 9.58 31.59 -9.83
C ALA A 830 9.16 30.29 -9.12
N THR A 831 10.13 29.43 -8.81
CA THR A 831 10.30 28.73 -7.51
C THR A 831 11.59 27.90 -7.55
N GLY A 832 12.29 27.82 -6.42
CA GLY A 832 13.58 27.14 -6.35
C GLY A 832 13.44 25.62 -6.25
N ALA A 833 13.62 24.91 -7.36
CA ALA A 833 13.93 23.48 -7.37
C ALA A 833 15.44 23.30 -7.62
N LYS A 834 16.10 22.44 -6.82
CA LYS A 834 17.52 22.10 -7.04
C LYS A 834 17.68 21.39 -8.38
N LYS A 835 18.78 21.66 -9.08
CA LYS A 835 19.19 20.89 -10.26
C LYS A 835 19.45 19.45 -9.84
N LEU A 836 18.77 18.49 -10.46
CA LEU A 836 19.36 17.17 -10.70
C LEU A 836 20.21 17.31 -11.97
N ASP A 837 21.53 17.19 -11.82
CA ASP A 837 22.45 17.22 -12.95
C ASP A 837 22.47 15.85 -13.64
N THR A 838 21.66 15.68 -14.68
CA THR A 838 21.78 14.56 -15.62
C THR A 838 23.03 14.72 -16.48
N PRO A 839 23.79 13.65 -16.80
CA PRO A 839 25.07 13.75 -17.49
C PRO A 839 25.02 14.10 -18.99
N MET A 840 23.85 14.38 -19.56
CA MET A 840 23.76 15.17 -20.79
C MET A 840 23.68 16.65 -20.45
N GLY A 841 24.86 17.28 -20.45
CA GLY A 841 25.03 18.68 -20.09
C GLY A 841 24.20 19.63 -20.97
N LYS A 842 23.67 20.68 -20.33
CA LYS A 842 22.85 21.73 -20.93
C LYS A 842 23.38 22.24 -22.28
N LYS A 843 22.76 21.78 -23.38
CA LYS A 843 22.77 22.49 -24.66
C LYS A 843 21.40 23.14 -24.87
N THR A 844 21.27 24.39 -24.46
CA THR A 844 20.11 25.23 -24.78
C THR A 844 20.04 25.44 -26.30
N GLY A 845 19.28 24.60 -27.00
CA GLY A 845 19.12 24.68 -28.46
C GLY A 845 18.93 23.36 -29.23
N GLY A 846 18.98 22.18 -28.59
CA GLY A 846 18.87 20.87 -29.28
C GLY A 846 17.65 20.75 -30.20
N LEU A 847 16.47 21.14 -29.70
CA LEU A 847 15.22 21.20 -30.46
C LEU A 847 15.33 22.05 -31.75
N GLN A 848 15.94 23.24 -31.68
CA GLN A 848 16.18 24.10 -32.85
C GLN A 848 17.21 23.48 -33.81
N VAL A 849 18.26 22.86 -33.28
CA VAL A 849 19.32 22.22 -34.08
C VAL A 849 18.73 21.08 -34.92
N GLU A 850 17.98 20.17 -34.31
CA GLU A 850 17.39 19.04 -35.04
C GLU A 850 16.24 19.46 -35.96
N GLY A 851 15.44 20.47 -35.57
CA GLY A 851 14.48 21.10 -36.48
C GLY A 851 15.15 21.66 -37.74
N ALA A 852 16.25 22.39 -37.59
CA ALA A 852 16.98 23.00 -38.71
C ALA A 852 17.74 21.97 -39.57
N ASN A 853 18.36 20.95 -38.94
CA ASN A 853 18.98 19.83 -39.64
C ASN A 853 17.96 19.04 -40.48
N CYS A 854 16.77 18.81 -39.93
CA CYS A 854 15.68 18.12 -40.62
C CYS A 854 15.17 18.93 -41.82
N LEU A 855 14.87 20.22 -41.64
CA LEU A 855 14.50 21.11 -42.75
C LEU A 855 15.57 21.14 -43.85
N ARG A 856 16.85 21.23 -43.50
CA ARG A 856 17.94 21.22 -44.50
C ARG A 856 17.89 19.94 -45.34
N ASN A 857 17.82 18.76 -44.70
CA ASN A 857 17.80 17.48 -45.42
C ASN A 857 16.51 17.28 -46.25
N LEU A 858 15.40 17.87 -45.82
CA LEU A 858 14.13 17.86 -46.57
C LEU A 858 14.13 18.77 -47.80
N LEU A 859 14.97 19.81 -47.81
CA LEU A 859 15.00 20.84 -48.86
C LEU A 859 16.20 20.74 -49.80
N GLU A 860 17.24 19.98 -49.45
CA GLU A 860 18.48 19.77 -50.23
C GLU A 860 18.19 19.26 -51.66
N GLY A 861 18.09 20.17 -52.64
CA GLY A 861 17.81 19.87 -54.04
C GLY A 861 16.34 19.99 -54.49
N ASP A 862 15.41 20.42 -53.63
CA ASP A 862 14.01 20.70 -54.01
C ASP A 862 13.75 22.21 -54.08
N THR A 863 14.10 22.82 -55.21
CA THR A 863 14.00 24.28 -55.41
C THR A 863 12.57 24.82 -55.35
N ASN A 864 11.56 23.99 -55.66
CA ASN A 864 10.16 24.38 -55.53
C ASN A 864 9.74 24.46 -54.05
N MET A 865 10.08 23.45 -53.25
CA MET A 865 9.77 23.46 -51.81
C MET A 865 10.61 24.50 -51.05
N GLN A 866 11.86 24.75 -51.49
CA GLN A 866 12.65 25.88 -50.99
C GLN A 866 11.93 27.21 -51.20
N ALA A 867 11.41 27.49 -52.40
CA ALA A 867 10.66 28.72 -52.68
C ALA A 867 9.40 28.85 -51.79
N VAL A 868 8.63 27.78 -51.62
CA VAL A 868 7.44 27.77 -50.74
C VAL A 868 7.80 28.11 -49.30
N LEU A 869 8.83 27.49 -48.72
CA LEU A 869 9.20 27.77 -47.33
C LEU A 869 9.87 29.13 -47.14
N VAL A 870 10.44 29.74 -48.20
CA VAL A 870 10.84 31.15 -48.17
C VAL A 870 9.62 32.05 -47.98
N GLU A 871 8.50 31.79 -48.68
CA GLU A 871 7.24 32.52 -48.50
C GLU A 871 6.63 32.30 -47.09
N ASP A 872 6.72 31.09 -46.54
CA ASP A 872 6.28 30.78 -45.17
C ASP A 872 7.21 31.36 -44.07
N GLY A 873 8.31 32.03 -44.43
CA GLY A 873 9.16 32.77 -43.50
C GLY A 873 10.29 31.96 -42.84
N VAL A 874 10.77 30.88 -43.48
CA VAL A 874 11.89 30.07 -42.96
C VAL A 874 13.21 30.86 -42.84
N LEU A 875 13.46 31.81 -43.74
CA LEU A 875 14.70 32.60 -43.76
C LEU A 875 14.88 33.48 -42.49
N PRO A 876 13.89 34.29 -42.05
CA PRO A 876 13.91 34.96 -40.75
C PRO A 876 14.17 34.03 -39.56
N LEU A 877 13.59 32.83 -39.56
CA LEU A 877 13.77 31.84 -38.49
C LEU A 877 15.20 31.28 -38.48
N ALA A 878 15.71 30.85 -39.64
CA ALA A 878 17.09 30.37 -39.78
C ALA A 878 18.13 31.45 -39.42
N ALA A 879 17.89 32.70 -39.81
CA ALA A 879 18.72 33.85 -39.42
C ALA A 879 18.64 34.18 -37.92
N ALA A 880 17.53 33.86 -37.23
CA ALA A 880 17.44 34.00 -35.79
C ALA A 880 18.33 32.98 -35.05
N LEU A 881 18.52 31.77 -35.60
CA LEU A 881 19.41 30.74 -35.02
C LEU A 881 20.88 31.16 -34.97
N LEU A 882 21.33 32.03 -35.89
CA LEU A 882 22.70 32.58 -35.89
C LEU A 882 23.00 33.44 -34.64
N LYS A 883 21.96 33.92 -33.94
CA LYS A 883 22.12 34.78 -32.75
C LYS A 883 22.49 34.00 -31.49
N ASN A 884 22.54 32.67 -31.54
CA ASN A 884 22.88 31.81 -30.41
C ASN A 884 23.92 30.76 -30.82
N LYS A 885 25.05 30.75 -30.11
CA LYS A 885 26.23 29.90 -30.39
C LYS A 885 25.94 28.40 -30.44
N SER A 886 24.89 27.92 -29.75
CA SER A 886 24.49 26.50 -29.79
C SER A 886 23.71 26.11 -31.04
N THR A 887 23.10 27.08 -31.75
CA THR A 887 22.27 26.88 -32.94
C THR A 887 22.87 27.47 -34.21
N GLU A 888 23.94 28.26 -34.08
CA GLU A 888 24.63 28.99 -35.16
C GLU A 888 25.04 28.09 -36.33
N GLU A 889 25.67 26.93 -36.07
CA GLU A 889 26.11 25.99 -37.11
C GLU A 889 24.92 25.41 -37.90
N ALA A 890 23.84 25.05 -37.20
CA ALA A 890 22.63 24.51 -37.83
C ALA A 890 21.89 25.57 -38.64
N GLY A 891 21.78 26.81 -38.13
CA GLY A 891 21.23 27.96 -38.84
C GLY A 891 22.03 28.32 -40.10
N SER A 892 23.36 28.33 -39.99
CA SER A 892 24.27 28.57 -41.13
C SER A 892 24.11 27.51 -42.22
N LYS A 893 24.11 26.23 -41.84
CA LYS A 893 23.87 25.11 -42.77
C LYS A 893 22.48 25.13 -43.42
N LEU A 894 21.46 25.61 -42.70
CA LEU A 894 20.10 25.76 -43.25
C LEU A 894 20.00 26.98 -44.18
N LEU A 895 20.70 28.08 -43.92
CA LEU A 895 20.74 29.23 -44.85
C LEU A 895 21.51 28.90 -46.13
N GLY A 896 22.59 28.11 -46.05
CA GLY A 896 23.42 27.76 -47.20
C GLY A 896 22.69 27.03 -48.34
N ILE A 897 21.67 26.22 -48.05
CA ILE A 897 20.88 25.57 -49.11
C ILE A 897 20.01 26.55 -49.92
N PHE A 898 19.74 27.75 -49.38
CA PHE A 898 19.01 28.77 -50.12
C PHE A 898 19.91 29.64 -51.01
N SER A 899 21.23 29.74 -50.74
CA SER A 899 22.13 30.47 -51.66
C SER A 899 22.20 29.83 -53.04
N GLU A 900 22.24 28.49 -53.11
CA GLU A 900 22.18 27.76 -54.38
C GLU A 900 20.85 28.04 -55.10
N CYS A 901 19.73 28.06 -54.37
CA CYS A 901 18.42 28.43 -54.90
C CYS A 901 18.39 29.87 -55.45
N PHE A 902 18.96 30.84 -54.74
CA PHE A 902 18.99 32.23 -55.19
C PHE A 902 19.83 32.39 -56.46
N ASP A 903 20.98 31.71 -56.55
CA ASP A 903 21.82 31.73 -57.75
C ASP A 903 21.10 31.07 -58.95
N ASP A 904 20.41 29.94 -58.74
CA ASP A 904 19.61 29.27 -59.78
C ASP A 904 18.37 30.07 -60.19
N MET A 905 17.68 30.73 -59.25
CA MET A 905 16.55 31.62 -59.53
C MET A 905 17.01 32.85 -60.32
N VAL A 906 18.15 33.44 -59.95
CA VAL A 906 18.78 34.56 -60.69
C VAL A 906 19.25 34.11 -62.07
N ALA A 907 19.81 32.92 -62.21
CA ALA A 907 20.24 32.36 -63.49
C ALA A 907 19.05 32.06 -64.42
N ASN A 908 17.96 31.51 -63.88
CA ASN A 908 16.72 31.27 -64.65
C ASN A 908 15.98 32.57 -64.99
N ALA A 909 15.98 33.57 -64.11
CA ALA A 909 15.44 34.90 -64.39
C ALA A 909 16.26 35.68 -65.44
N LYS A 910 17.56 35.38 -65.59
CA LYS A 910 18.43 35.91 -66.67
C LYS A 910 18.29 35.14 -68.00
N LYS A 911 17.67 33.96 -68.00
CA LYS A 911 17.43 33.12 -69.20
C LYS A 911 16.05 33.35 -69.83
N LYS A 912 15.10 33.88 -69.07
CA LYS A 912 13.78 34.34 -69.54
C LYS A 912 13.85 35.79 -70.00
#